data_AF-A0A2P6VQ71-F1
#
_entry.id   AF-A0A2P6VQ71-F1
#
_cell.length_a   1.000
_cell.length_b   1.000
_cell.length_c   1.000
_cell.angle_alpha   90.00
_cell.angle_beta   90.00
_cell.angle_gamma   90.00
#
_symmetry.space_group_name_H-M   'P 1'
#
loop_
_entity.id
_entity.type
_entity.pdbx_description
1 polymer ?
#
loop_
_entity_poly.entity_id
_entity_poly.type
_entity_poly.pdbx_seq_one_letter_code
_entity_poly.pdbx_strand_id
1 'polypeptide(L)'
;MNEAQWDFGMNWRHWVEKAGIDYFIIAATDAPTSARLAEQGDPCFERIDEESQKLGLEWGQEGWRRMTWNKVFLLDALIDWGFNLVISDLDVAWFKDPMPLFTQHPHADLLFSHDGTSSWNEPGDAGLEAAGSPHSNYNTGVYLIRNNAATQEWAHAFAKSFSKCTSHEQPCAYELMRIGATLGSPHPSTTPGEQARITSIWDNKLWMGILPASIAMNAHTLFLQRLHEVKGVEPYVVHMTWTYNGIPGKRSRLRDLGLWVDPPEYYSAGDFVTVNLTLPEPPASYNSWNENEDMISFHLDWIHAQLQQAYAGMALAVSAGRTFVLPKFVCYCEKIWYSVVRCRTAEAQNMTLPVPCPQDYLFVPGNYADEPQQFGTALDLRESFFLDNERTPAAVKESVLTIQPSAELDCTDCVKEAEGGAAGGGPLLLVPPMLTDAQLLPLLQQYRKYRVWRLSFAGVGTTQRAYAGFAKAEEAEAFNRRIEHITTNFCCRREEESPRYHKQEENSVQLSMMRDFRFLGGATSAEALRSGSGMVKAATLLLAAVLAAAPPPAHAALSKLWGAAGELWDARGPLPDFSFAGYMQGNSPLPTPPVTRSVLDFRKPRASDTDMFLAALAWAHRQPVTAGSIVLAIPPGTFTIEKQLRIRRPRLVLRGAGREKTALYIPKSLTDVLGPNKKDGNGFYVNTGGFINLQGESEEGKPVATVLGRPRKGETRLRVDNTKGIQPGQLYDVWFKDIKGKFNNLMFNNLAVAPDTYAGSTRAKYTARVLAVKGEIVVLERRLPYNIDPEAVVARIHRRPDTVHESGVEGFTVKFPWSPYGGHHCEVGYNAFEFRLAYDCWARDVGTVNADNALVMFGVTSVTVSGLLIQVTKTRANRIPNKWGETTDADGHWGVQHGHSFDILVENLDSRCRLMHDAGTDAASKWGVFMNSRMRDGSLDMHRGLAGPTLYTSIDVGVGSRALKSGGPGRSGPNALAGTTWWGITSAKPITPPQSNDGAGACSFGSSINLVGVNLDQAQARKLCKNWWYERSVGGPANLYEAQLARRRAGLM
;
A
#
# COMPACT_ATOMS: atom_id res chain seq x y z
N MET A 1 29.54 -7.91 -33.81
CA MET A 1 30.03 -7.21 -32.61
C MET A 1 30.60 -5.88 -33.02
N ASN A 2 30.13 -4.80 -32.41
CA ASN A 2 30.70 -3.46 -32.51
C ASN A 2 31.18 -2.98 -31.14
N GLU A 3 31.82 -1.82 -31.09
CA GLU A 3 32.43 -1.28 -29.87
C GLU A 3 31.38 -1.11 -28.74
N ALA A 4 30.17 -0.68 -29.09
CA ALA A 4 29.07 -0.49 -28.16
C ALA A 4 28.54 -1.79 -27.52
N GLN A 5 28.84 -2.95 -28.11
CA GLN A 5 28.42 -4.28 -27.66
C GLN A 5 29.61 -5.13 -27.17
N TRP A 6 30.77 -4.53 -26.95
CA TRP A 6 31.97 -5.24 -26.55
C TRP A 6 31.76 -6.11 -25.31
N ASP A 7 31.13 -5.54 -24.27
CA ASP A 7 30.87 -6.24 -23.01
C ASP A 7 29.91 -7.43 -23.17
N PHE A 8 28.88 -7.29 -24.02
CA PHE A 8 28.00 -8.39 -24.39
C PHE A 8 28.74 -9.50 -25.11
N GLY A 9 29.61 -9.17 -26.07
CA GLY A 9 30.40 -10.18 -26.78
C GLY A 9 31.37 -10.94 -25.88
N MET A 10 31.99 -10.25 -24.90
CA MET A 10 32.84 -10.92 -23.91
C MET A 10 32.02 -11.80 -22.95
N ASN A 11 30.83 -11.36 -22.55
CA ASN A 11 29.93 -12.18 -21.76
C ASN A 11 29.48 -13.43 -22.52
N TRP A 12 29.09 -13.27 -23.80
CA TRP A 12 28.73 -14.38 -24.68
C TRP A 12 29.87 -15.38 -24.80
N ARG A 13 31.09 -14.91 -25.09
CA ARG A 13 32.30 -15.75 -25.20
C ARG A 13 32.52 -16.58 -23.94
N HIS A 14 32.42 -15.96 -22.76
CA HIS A 14 32.55 -16.68 -21.50
C HIS A 14 31.61 -17.89 -21.41
N TRP A 15 30.35 -17.73 -21.82
CA TRP A 15 29.37 -18.82 -21.77
C TRP A 15 29.55 -19.85 -22.88
N VAL A 16 30.02 -19.45 -24.07
CA VAL A 16 30.42 -20.36 -25.15
C VAL A 16 31.58 -21.26 -24.68
N GLU A 17 32.64 -20.68 -24.14
CA GLU A 17 33.80 -21.43 -23.62
C GLU A 17 33.40 -22.33 -22.44
N LYS A 18 32.56 -21.82 -21.52
CA LYS A 18 32.06 -22.60 -20.37
C LYS A 18 31.17 -23.76 -20.80
N ALA A 19 30.43 -23.64 -21.90
CA ALA A 19 29.65 -24.71 -22.49
C ALA A 19 30.50 -25.76 -23.23
N GLY A 20 31.83 -25.56 -23.33
CA GLY A 20 32.76 -26.45 -24.02
C GLY A 20 32.78 -26.28 -25.54
N ILE A 21 32.31 -25.14 -26.05
CA ILE A 21 32.27 -24.84 -27.48
C ILE A 21 33.58 -24.15 -27.87
N ASP A 22 34.40 -24.81 -28.70
CA ASP A 22 35.69 -24.31 -29.16
C ASP A 22 35.70 -23.89 -30.64
N TYR A 23 34.62 -24.15 -31.38
CA TYR A 23 34.48 -23.91 -32.82
C TYR A 23 33.75 -22.58 -33.14
N PHE A 24 34.08 -21.49 -32.44
CA PHE A 24 33.42 -20.21 -32.63
C PHE A 24 34.29 -19.17 -33.38
N ILE A 25 33.63 -18.23 -34.04
CA ILE A 25 34.23 -17.02 -34.61
C ILE A 25 33.37 -15.80 -34.23
N ILE A 26 34.01 -14.66 -33.98
CA ILE A 26 33.33 -13.40 -33.68
C ILE A 26 33.34 -12.51 -34.92
N ALA A 27 32.17 -12.12 -35.40
CA ALA A 27 32.05 -11.18 -36.51
C ALA A 27 32.22 -9.73 -36.02
N ALA A 28 33.32 -9.08 -36.39
CA ALA A 28 33.58 -7.68 -36.10
C ALA A 28 32.88 -6.78 -37.14
N THR A 29 32.04 -5.85 -36.69
CA THR A 29 31.26 -4.96 -37.57
C THR A 29 31.77 -3.52 -37.61
N ASP A 30 32.84 -3.22 -36.87
CA ASP A 30 33.61 -1.98 -36.97
C ASP A 30 35.11 -2.25 -36.79
N ALA A 31 35.94 -1.29 -37.23
CA ALA A 31 37.39 -1.40 -37.20
C ALA A 31 37.98 -1.45 -35.77
N PRO A 32 37.54 -0.62 -34.80
CA PRO A 32 38.05 -0.70 -33.42
C PRO A 32 37.85 -2.08 -32.79
N THR A 33 36.68 -2.69 -32.99
CA THR A 33 36.39 -4.03 -32.47
C THR A 33 37.27 -5.09 -33.11
N SER A 34 37.47 -5.01 -34.43
CA SER A 34 38.35 -5.95 -35.14
C SER A 34 39.78 -5.90 -34.60
N ALA A 35 40.35 -4.69 -34.50
CA ALA A 35 41.71 -4.49 -34.00
C ALA A 35 41.88 -5.04 -32.57
N ARG A 36 40.89 -4.82 -31.71
CA ARG A 36 40.91 -5.29 -30.32
C ARG A 36 40.79 -6.82 -30.20
N LEU A 37 39.95 -7.45 -31.01
CA LEU A 37 39.87 -8.92 -31.08
C LEU A 37 41.18 -9.54 -31.56
N ALA A 38 41.79 -8.95 -32.59
CA ALA A 38 43.07 -9.39 -33.12
C ALA A 38 44.20 -9.26 -32.08
N GLU A 39 44.23 -8.17 -31.31
CA GLU A 39 45.18 -7.97 -30.21
C GLU A 39 45.03 -9.03 -29.11
N GLN A 40 43.79 -9.46 -28.83
CA GLN A 40 43.51 -10.52 -27.85
C GLN A 40 43.73 -11.95 -28.38
N GLY A 41 44.00 -12.10 -29.68
CA GLY A 41 44.18 -13.39 -30.33
C GLY A 41 42.88 -14.16 -30.55
N ASP A 42 41.74 -13.47 -30.58
CA ASP A 42 40.43 -14.10 -30.73
C ASP A 42 40.11 -14.41 -32.21
N PRO A 43 39.49 -15.58 -32.50
CA PRO A 43 39.04 -15.89 -33.86
C PRO A 43 38.00 -14.87 -34.34
N CYS A 44 38.35 -14.05 -35.33
CA CYS A 44 37.48 -12.98 -35.82
C CYS A 44 37.27 -13.01 -37.34
N PHE A 45 36.08 -12.58 -37.77
CA PHE A 45 35.73 -12.34 -39.17
C PHE A 45 35.30 -10.87 -39.35
N GLU A 46 35.88 -10.16 -40.30
CA GLU A 46 35.54 -8.75 -40.55
C GLU A 46 34.33 -8.61 -41.47
N ARG A 47 33.28 -7.94 -40.99
CA ARG A 47 32.13 -7.50 -41.79
C ARG A 47 31.79 -6.05 -41.43
N ILE A 48 32.70 -5.16 -41.78
CA ILE A 48 32.59 -3.74 -41.41
C ILE A 48 31.56 -3.04 -42.31
N ASP A 49 30.65 -2.28 -41.71
CA ASP A 49 29.72 -1.37 -42.40
C ASP A 49 29.76 0.01 -41.73
N GLU A 50 30.72 0.84 -42.12
CA GLU A 50 30.93 2.17 -41.53
C GLU A 50 29.72 3.10 -41.69
N GLU A 51 28.87 2.85 -42.69
CA GLU A 51 27.65 3.63 -42.92
C GLU A 51 26.59 3.32 -41.86
N SER A 52 26.57 2.11 -41.29
CA SER A 52 25.59 1.74 -40.25
C SER A 52 25.68 2.66 -39.03
N GLN A 53 26.89 3.03 -38.59
CA GLN A 53 27.04 3.93 -37.44
C GLN A 53 26.53 5.35 -37.76
N LYS A 54 26.79 5.85 -38.97
CA LYS A 54 26.37 7.19 -39.42
C LYS A 54 24.85 7.31 -39.56
N LEU A 55 24.18 6.20 -39.87
CA LEU A 55 22.73 6.12 -40.06
C LEU A 55 21.96 5.87 -38.76
N GLY A 56 22.65 5.85 -37.62
CA GLY A 56 22.06 5.72 -36.29
C GLY A 56 21.73 4.26 -35.91
N LEU A 57 22.06 3.89 -34.67
CA LEU A 57 21.94 2.52 -34.15
C LEU A 57 20.77 2.32 -33.19
N GLU A 58 19.89 3.31 -33.05
CA GLU A 58 18.68 3.16 -32.26
C GLU A 58 17.62 2.34 -33.01
N TRP A 59 16.72 1.70 -32.28
CA TRP A 59 15.66 0.89 -32.87
C TRP A 59 14.82 1.69 -33.86
N GLY A 60 14.60 1.13 -35.05
CA GLY A 60 13.86 1.77 -36.14
C GLY A 60 14.70 2.68 -37.05
N GLN A 61 15.96 2.97 -36.69
CA GLN A 61 16.89 3.66 -37.58
C GLN A 61 17.49 2.72 -38.62
N GLU A 62 17.90 3.28 -39.76
CA GLU A 62 18.45 2.50 -40.88
C GLU A 62 19.78 1.84 -40.53
N GLY A 63 20.62 2.50 -39.72
CA GLY A 63 21.87 1.91 -39.25
C GLY A 63 21.64 0.69 -38.36
N TRP A 64 20.67 0.75 -37.45
CA TRP A 64 20.23 -0.40 -36.66
C TRP A 64 19.72 -1.53 -37.55
N ARG A 65 18.87 -1.23 -38.55
CA ARG A 65 18.39 -2.22 -39.50
C ARG A 65 19.57 -2.92 -40.20
N ARG A 66 20.49 -2.17 -40.79
CA ARG A 66 21.69 -2.70 -41.46
C ARG A 66 22.54 -3.57 -40.53
N MET A 67 22.74 -3.14 -39.29
CA MET A 67 23.47 -3.88 -38.28
C MET A 67 22.85 -5.26 -38.01
N THR A 68 21.52 -5.34 -37.84
CA THR A 68 20.82 -6.61 -37.59
C THR A 68 20.97 -7.61 -38.76
N TRP A 69 21.11 -7.10 -39.98
CA TRP A 69 21.34 -7.89 -41.20
C TRP A 69 22.77 -8.38 -41.39
N ASN A 70 23.76 -7.86 -40.64
CA ASN A 70 25.16 -8.28 -40.81
C ASN A 70 25.37 -9.79 -40.59
N LYS A 71 24.60 -10.43 -39.71
CA LYS A 71 24.66 -11.90 -39.54
C LYS A 71 24.17 -12.67 -40.77
N VAL A 72 23.22 -12.12 -41.52
CA VAL A 72 22.71 -12.72 -42.76
C VAL A 72 23.76 -12.62 -43.87
N PHE A 73 24.42 -11.48 -43.99
CA PHE A 73 25.52 -11.33 -44.95
C PHE A 73 26.74 -12.18 -44.60
N LEU A 74 26.99 -12.38 -43.32
CA LEU A 74 28.02 -13.32 -42.87
C LEU A 74 27.64 -14.76 -43.22
N LEU A 75 26.39 -15.15 -42.98
CA LEU A 75 25.88 -16.47 -43.38
C LEU A 75 26.07 -16.69 -44.88
N ASP A 76 25.67 -15.72 -45.71
CA ASP A 76 25.85 -15.73 -47.18
C ASP A 76 27.32 -15.94 -47.59
N ALA A 77 28.26 -15.27 -46.92
CA ALA A 77 29.68 -15.40 -47.19
C ALA A 77 30.29 -16.74 -46.75
N LEU A 78 29.77 -17.33 -45.66
CA LEU A 78 30.34 -18.54 -45.04
C LEU A 78 29.72 -19.85 -45.51
N ILE A 79 28.46 -19.83 -45.99
CA ILE A 79 27.73 -21.07 -46.32
C ILE A 79 28.38 -21.84 -47.48
N ASP A 80 29.09 -21.16 -48.37
CA ASP A 80 29.80 -21.77 -49.50
C ASP A 80 31.12 -22.45 -49.08
N TRP A 81 31.58 -22.24 -47.83
CA TRP A 81 32.80 -22.87 -47.31
C TRP A 81 32.58 -24.33 -46.89
N GLY A 82 31.33 -24.82 -46.91
CA GLY A 82 31.00 -26.22 -46.67
C GLY A 82 30.74 -26.58 -45.21
N PHE A 83 30.69 -25.61 -44.29
CA PHE A 83 30.45 -25.85 -42.86
C PHE A 83 28.96 -25.92 -42.53
N ASN A 84 28.59 -26.80 -41.58
CA ASN A 84 27.37 -26.63 -40.80
C ASN A 84 27.57 -25.44 -39.86
N LEU A 85 26.59 -24.53 -39.76
CA LEU A 85 26.76 -23.30 -38.99
C LEU A 85 25.78 -23.25 -37.83
N VAL A 86 26.25 -22.73 -36.70
CA VAL A 86 25.42 -22.31 -35.57
C VAL A 86 25.47 -20.79 -35.53
N ILE A 87 24.32 -20.16 -35.69
CA ILE A 87 24.19 -18.70 -35.67
C ILE A 87 23.69 -18.29 -34.29
N SER A 88 24.39 -17.33 -33.66
CA SER A 88 24.10 -16.82 -32.33
C SER A 88 24.22 -15.30 -32.32
N ASP A 89 23.22 -14.60 -31.79
CA ASP A 89 23.36 -13.20 -31.38
C ASP A 89 24.27 -13.12 -30.13
N LEU A 90 24.72 -11.90 -29.79
CA LEU A 90 25.68 -11.66 -28.69
C LEU A 90 25.01 -11.55 -27.30
N ASP A 91 23.70 -11.37 -27.26
CA ASP A 91 22.89 -11.34 -26.04
C ASP A 91 22.30 -12.71 -25.72
N VAL A 92 23.13 -13.72 -25.89
CA VAL A 92 22.86 -15.14 -25.69
C VAL A 92 23.82 -15.71 -24.65
N ALA A 93 23.34 -16.62 -23.81
CA ALA A 93 24.18 -17.44 -22.94
C ALA A 93 23.96 -18.93 -23.26
N TRP A 94 25.04 -19.60 -23.67
CA TRP A 94 25.06 -21.04 -23.92
C TRP A 94 25.35 -21.80 -22.63
N PHE A 95 24.61 -22.88 -22.39
CA PHE A 95 24.81 -23.80 -21.26
C PHE A 95 25.40 -25.14 -21.71
N LYS A 96 25.20 -25.50 -22.98
CA LYS A 96 25.63 -26.76 -23.58
C LYS A 96 25.99 -26.56 -25.04
N ASP A 97 26.90 -27.41 -25.52
CA ASP A 97 27.15 -27.59 -26.94
C ASP A 97 25.86 -28.03 -27.67
N PRO A 98 25.39 -27.30 -28.72
CA PRO A 98 24.20 -27.64 -29.48
C PRO A 98 24.41 -28.68 -30.61
N MET A 99 25.65 -29.04 -30.96
CA MET A 99 25.93 -29.98 -32.04
C MET A 99 25.39 -31.40 -31.80
N PRO A 100 25.41 -31.95 -30.56
CA PRO A 100 24.72 -33.21 -30.27
C PRO A 100 23.23 -33.16 -30.58
N LEU A 101 22.55 -32.06 -30.27
CA LEU A 101 21.13 -31.86 -30.57
C LEU A 101 20.89 -31.81 -32.09
N PHE A 102 21.76 -31.13 -32.83
CA PHE A 102 21.67 -31.09 -34.28
C PHE A 102 21.88 -32.45 -34.95
N THR A 103 22.80 -33.24 -34.40
CA THR A 103 23.13 -34.58 -34.90
C THR A 103 21.98 -35.56 -34.69
N GLN A 104 21.19 -35.40 -33.62
CA GLN A 104 20.00 -36.21 -33.34
C GLN A 104 18.90 -36.05 -34.38
N HIS A 105 18.89 -34.94 -35.13
CA HIS A 105 17.85 -34.66 -36.14
C HIS A 105 18.47 -34.55 -37.55
N PRO A 106 18.92 -35.68 -38.14
CA PRO A 106 19.64 -35.68 -39.42
C PRO A 106 18.81 -35.21 -40.62
N HIS A 107 17.48 -35.23 -40.47
CA HIS A 107 16.51 -34.85 -41.50
C HIS A 107 16.12 -33.38 -41.47
N ALA A 108 16.59 -32.61 -40.48
CA ALA A 108 16.41 -31.16 -40.46
C ALA A 108 17.59 -30.49 -41.19
N ASP A 109 17.25 -29.67 -42.19
CA ASP A 109 18.18 -28.74 -42.82
C ASP A 109 18.40 -27.51 -41.93
N LEU A 110 17.33 -27.08 -41.24
CA LEU A 110 17.30 -25.90 -40.40
C LEU A 110 16.66 -26.21 -39.05
N LEU A 111 17.28 -25.76 -37.95
CA LEU A 111 16.66 -25.74 -36.61
C LEU A 111 16.64 -24.32 -36.08
N PHE A 112 15.45 -23.76 -35.87
CA PHE A 112 15.30 -22.44 -35.25
C PHE A 112 14.78 -22.54 -33.83
N SER A 113 15.25 -21.66 -32.95
CA SER A 113 14.66 -21.51 -31.62
C SER A 113 13.25 -20.93 -31.67
N HIS A 114 12.37 -21.34 -30.76
CA HIS A 114 11.02 -20.78 -30.65
C HIS A 114 11.03 -19.40 -29.97
N ASP A 115 10.30 -18.42 -30.51
CA ASP A 115 10.24 -17.06 -29.96
C ASP A 115 9.03 -16.83 -29.04
N GLY A 116 8.11 -17.81 -28.94
CA GLY A 116 6.95 -17.76 -28.03
C GLY A 116 7.27 -18.12 -26.58
N THR A 117 6.24 -18.15 -25.73
CA THR A 117 6.37 -18.37 -24.28
C THR A 117 5.82 -19.72 -23.81
N SER A 118 5.53 -20.63 -24.73
CA SER A 118 5.00 -21.97 -24.41
C SER A 118 5.77 -23.07 -25.15
N SER A 119 5.62 -24.29 -24.66
CA SER A 119 6.04 -25.52 -25.34
C SER A 119 4.99 -26.61 -25.13
N TRP A 120 4.65 -27.29 -26.23
CA TRP A 120 3.71 -28.40 -26.30
C TRP A 120 4.36 -29.74 -26.03
N ASN A 121 5.68 -29.79 -25.86
CA ASN A 121 6.39 -30.98 -25.44
C ASN A 121 5.91 -31.43 -24.06
N GLU A 122 5.76 -32.74 -23.88
CA GLU A 122 5.44 -33.33 -22.58
C GLU A 122 6.62 -33.21 -21.61
N PRO A 123 6.41 -33.25 -20.29
CA PRO A 123 7.51 -33.25 -19.33
C PRO A 123 8.52 -34.38 -19.62
N GLY A 124 9.81 -34.04 -19.63
CA GLY A 124 10.93 -34.93 -19.98
C GLY A 124 11.27 -34.99 -21.48
N ASP A 125 10.43 -34.44 -22.36
CA ASP A 125 10.68 -34.41 -23.80
C ASP A 125 11.54 -33.20 -24.21
N ALA A 126 12.85 -33.46 -24.35
CA ALA A 126 13.85 -32.50 -24.79
C ALA A 126 14.08 -32.48 -26.32
N GLY A 127 13.20 -33.11 -27.11
CA GLY A 127 13.28 -33.11 -28.58
C GLY A 127 12.76 -31.81 -29.21
N LEU A 128 12.58 -31.81 -30.53
CA LEU A 128 11.96 -30.69 -31.27
C LEU A 128 10.53 -30.40 -30.78
N GLU A 129 10.03 -29.20 -31.03
CA GLU A 129 8.70 -28.75 -30.60
C GLU A 129 7.59 -29.57 -31.28
N ALA A 130 6.71 -30.18 -30.48
CA ALA A 130 5.67 -31.10 -30.94
C ALA A 130 4.62 -30.44 -31.84
N ALA A 131 4.32 -29.17 -31.61
CA ALA A 131 3.39 -28.36 -32.42
C ALA A 131 4.13 -27.36 -33.33
N GLY A 132 5.39 -27.62 -33.67
CA GLY A 132 6.18 -26.78 -34.55
C GLY A 132 5.61 -26.74 -35.97
N SER A 133 5.55 -25.55 -36.58
CA SER A 133 5.13 -25.37 -37.97
C SER A 133 5.85 -24.20 -38.65
N PRO A 134 5.79 -24.07 -39.98
CA PRO A 134 6.32 -22.89 -40.69
C PRO A 134 5.68 -21.56 -40.27
N HIS A 135 4.49 -21.61 -39.64
CA HIS A 135 3.76 -20.44 -39.15
C HIS A 135 4.01 -20.13 -37.68
N SER A 136 4.75 -20.98 -36.96
CA SER A 136 5.20 -20.69 -35.61
C SER A 136 6.10 -19.44 -35.60
N ASN A 137 6.16 -18.74 -34.47
CA ASN A 137 7.09 -17.64 -34.27
C ASN A 137 8.43 -18.21 -33.81
N TYR A 138 9.47 -18.04 -34.63
CA TYR A 138 10.80 -18.56 -34.34
C TYR A 138 11.84 -17.43 -34.37
N ASN A 139 12.86 -17.58 -33.55
CA ASN A 139 13.82 -16.53 -33.29
C ASN A 139 15.06 -16.72 -34.17
N THR A 140 15.51 -15.65 -34.84
CA THR A 140 16.70 -15.67 -35.71
C THR A 140 18.01 -15.29 -34.99
N GLY A 141 17.96 -15.14 -33.67
CA GLY A 141 19.13 -14.94 -32.83
C GLY A 141 19.79 -16.25 -32.42
N VAL A 142 19.10 -17.39 -32.50
CA VAL A 142 19.70 -18.71 -32.33
C VAL A 142 19.10 -19.71 -33.31
N TYR A 143 19.90 -20.19 -34.27
CA TYR A 143 19.52 -21.25 -35.20
C TYR A 143 20.71 -22.02 -35.75
N LEU A 144 20.43 -23.21 -36.26
CA LEU A 144 21.41 -24.13 -36.82
C LEU A 144 21.05 -24.41 -38.28
N ILE A 145 22.07 -24.46 -39.14
CA ILE A 145 21.94 -24.71 -40.57
C ILE A 145 22.90 -25.82 -41.01
N ARG A 146 22.34 -26.81 -41.71
CA ARG A 146 23.10 -27.89 -42.34
C ARG A 146 23.68 -27.38 -43.64
N ASN A 147 24.89 -27.77 -43.99
CA ASN A 147 25.45 -27.45 -45.28
C ASN A 147 24.91 -28.42 -46.34
N ASN A 148 24.17 -27.90 -47.31
CA ASN A 148 23.85 -28.58 -48.56
C ASN A 148 23.50 -27.57 -49.64
N ALA A 149 23.27 -28.03 -50.87
CA ALA A 149 22.99 -27.16 -52.01
C ALA A 149 21.70 -26.32 -51.81
N ALA A 150 20.68 -26.88 -51.15
CA ALA A 150 19.41 -26.18 -50.94
C ALA A 150 19.53 -25.10 -49.86
N THR A 151 20.27 -25.36 -48.77
CA THR A 151 20.51 -24.35 -47.71
C THR A 151 21.44 -23.23 -48.17
N GLN A 152 22.39 -23.53 -49.07
CA GLN A 152 23.18 -22.52 -49.78
C GLN A 152 22.26 -21.61 -50.60
N GLU A 153 21.43 -22.19 -51.48
CA GLU A 153 20.48 -21.42 -52.30
C GLU A 153 19.57 -20.54 -51.43
N TRP A 154 19.11 -21.06 -50.28
CA TRP A 154 18.29 -20.33 -49.32
C TRP A 154 19.04 -19.18 -48.64
N ALA A 155 20.27 -19.40 -48.17
CA ALA A 155 21.09 -18.35 -47.55
C ALA A 155 21.32 -17.18 -48.53
N HIS A 156 21.65 -17.50 -49.78
CA HIS A 156 21.79 -16.51 -50.87
C HIS A 156 20.47 -15.76 -51.13
N ALA A 157 19.33 -16.45 -51.08
CA ALA A 157 18.01 -15.83 -51.22
C ALA A 157 17.66 -14.93 -50.02
N PHE A 158 18.05 -15.33 -48.81
CA PHE A 158 17.82 -14.56 -47.60
C PHE A 158 18.60 -13.25 -47.64
N ALA A 159 19.91 -13.28 -47.95
CA ALA A 159 20.71 -12.07 -48.11
C ALA A 159 20.15 -11.12 -49.19
N LYS A 160 19.71 -11.65 -50.34
CA LYS A 160 19.07 -10.84 -51.40
C LYS A 160 17.78 -10.15 -50.95
N SER A 161 17.09 -10.71 -49.97
CA SER A 161 15.84 -10.15 -49.42
C SER A 161 16.06 -8.81 -48.70
N PHE A 162 17.29 -8.48 -48.30
CA PHE A 162 17.63 -7.19 -47.68
C PHE A 162 17.13 -5.98 -48.47
N SER A 163 17.22 -6.05 -49.82
CA SER A 163 16.81 -4.97 -50.72
C SER A 163 15.30 -4.70 -50.73
N LYS A 164 14.49 -5.69 -50.34
CA LYS A 164 13.03 -5.64 -50.32
C LYS A 164 12.47 -5.55 -48.90
N CYS A 165 13.26 -5.93 -47.91
CA CYS A 165 12.87 -5.95 -46.51
C CYS A 165 13.09 -4.58 -45.86
N THR A 166 12.00 -3.91 -45.49
CA THR A 166 12.05 -2.60 -44.80
C THR A 166 12.22 -2.73 -43.29
N SER A 167 12.25 -3.95 -42.74
CA SER A 167 12.44 -4.23 -41.32
C SER A 167 13.78 -4.94 -41.04
N HIS A 168 13.98 -5.32 -39.79
CA HIS A 168 15.01 -6.29 -39.39
C HIS A 168 14.80 -7.66 -40.06
N GLU A 169 15.82 -8.49 -40.02
CA GLU A 169 15.95 -9.77 -40.73
C GLU A 169 14.92 -10.83 -40.33
N GLN A 170 14.45 -10.84 -39.09
CA GLN A 170 13.56 -11.90 -38.56
C GLN A 170 12.22 -11.99 -39.30
N PRO A 171 11.41 -10.92 -39.45
CA PRO A 171 10.20 -10.96 -40.27
C PRO A 171 10.43 -11.44 -41.70
N CYS A 172 11.57 -11.10 -42.30
CA CYS A 172 11.87 -11.45 -43.68
C CYS A 172 12.35 -12.89 -43.83
N ALA A 173 12.96 -13.47 -42.79
CA ALA A 173 13.13 -14.92 -42.68
C ALA A 173 11.77 -15.63 -42.68
N TYR A 174 10.76 -15.07 -41.98
CA TYR A 174 9.40 -15.62 -41.96
C TYR A 174 8.77 -15.67 -43.34
N GLU A 175 8.81 -14.54 -44.05
CA GLU A 175 8.26 -14.45 -45.40
C GLU A 175 8.93 -15.46 -46.34
N LEU A 176 10.26 -15.56 -46.28
CA LEU A 176 11.02 -16.46 -47.14
C LEU A 176 10.71 -17.94 -46.86
N MET A 177 10.68 -18.35 -45.59
CA MET A 177 10.41 -19.75 -45.23
C MET A 177 8.95 -20.16 -45.53
N ARG A 178 8.01 -19.21 -45.49
CA ARG A 178 6.57 -19.46 -45.72
C ARG A 178 6.17 -19.49 -47.19
N ILE A 179 7.08 -19.19 -48.13
CA ILE A 179 6.81 -19.33 -49.57
C ILE A 179 6.39 -20.78 -49.86
N GLY A 180 5.20 -20.95 -50.44
CA GLY A 180 4.63 -22.26 -50.79
C GLY A 180 4.17 -23.12 -49.61
N ALA A 181 4.31 -22.66 -48.36
CA ALA A 181 3.91 -23.40 -47.17
C ALA A 181 2.48 -23.01 -46.76
N THR A 182 1.49 -23.84 -47.11
CA THR A 182 0.10 -23.63 -46.63
C THR A 182 -0.13 -24.21 -45.23
N LEU A 183 0.61 -25.26 -44.84
CA LEU A 183 0.67 -25.84 -43.48
C LEU A 183 1.99 -26.59 -43.17
N GLY A 184 2.90 -26.75 -44.15
CA GLY A 184 4.10 -27.61 -44.07
C GLY A 184 3.76 -29.11 -44.12
N SER A 185 4.33 -29.86 -45.06
CA SER A 185 4.16 -31.32 -45.07
C SER A 185 5.14 -31.96 -44.09
N PRO A 186 4.76 -33.03 -43.36
CA PRO A 186 5.69 -33.80 -42.53
C PRO A 186 6.81 -34.43 -43.37
N HIS A 187 8.01 -34.58 -42.79
CA HIS A 187 9.12 -35.24 -43.49
C HIS A 187 8.81 -36.73 -43.78
N PRO A 188 9.03 -37.23 -45.01
CA PRO A 188 8.55 -38.56 -45.41
C PRO A 188 9.39 -39.74 -44.86
N SER A 189 10.62 -39.53 -44.41
CA SER A 189 11.58 -40.60 -44.02
C SER A 189 12.00 -40.61 -42.54
N THR A 190 11.26 -39.94 -41.68
CA THR A 190 11.43 -39.98 -40.21
C THR A 190 10.63 -41.13 -39.59
N THR A 191 10.75 -41.43 -38.29
CA THR A 191 9.89 -42.42 -37.60
C THR A 191 8.53 -41.81 -37.19
N PRO A 192 7.44 -42.56 -36.96
CA PRO A 192 6.08 -42.01 -36.73
C PRO A 192 5.88 -41.00 -35.58
N GLY A 193 6.88 -40.73 -34.73
CA GLY A 193 6.88 -39.62 -33.75
C GLY A 193 7.77 -38.43 -34.14
N GLU A 194 8.83 -38.66 -34.91
CA GLU A 194 9.75 -37.64 -35.43
C GLU A 194 9.23 -37.05 -36.77
N GLN A 195 8.41 -37.80 -37.52
CA GLN A 195 7.69 -37.37 -38.73
C GLN A 195 6.90 -36.10 -38.52
N ALA A 196 6.22 -35.97 -37.38
CA ALA A 196 5.33 -34.84 -37.13
C ALA A 196 6.05 -33.51 -36.79
N ARG A 197 7.35 -33.53 -36.47
CA ARG A 197 8.06 -32.35 -35.90
C ARG A 197 9.04 -31.66 -36.86
N ILE A 198 9.26 -32.25 -38.04
CA ILE A 198 10.07 -31.67 -39.11
C ILE A 198 9.16 -31.42 -40.30
N THR A 199 9.04 -30.15 -40.70
CA THR A 199 8.09 -29.71 -41.72
C THR A 199 8.79 -29.10 -42.92
N SER A 200 8.20 -29.29 -44.10
CA SER A 200 8.69 -28.67 -45.32
C SER A 200 8.48 -27.15 -45.33
N ILE A 201 9.46 -26.42 -45.86
CA ILE A 201 9.43 -24.96 -46.03
C ILE A 201 9.99 -24.59 -47.40
N TRP A 202 9.80 -23.33 -47.80
CA TRP A 202 10.35 -22.74 -49.02
C TRP A 202 10.09 -23.59 -50.28
N ASP A 203 8.82 -23.66 -50.70
CA ASP A 203 8.33 -24.48 -51.83
C ASP A 203 8.71 -25.97 -51.72
N ASN A 204 8.76 -26.50 -50.50
CA ASN A 204 9.18 -27.87 -50.17
C ASN A 204 10.64 -28.19 -50.55
N LYS A 205 11.50 -27.18 -50.71
CA LYS A 205 12.93 -27.37 -50.97
C LYS A 205 13.75 -27.71 -49.73
N LEU A 206 13.25 -27.37 -48.54
CA LEU A 206 13.97 -27.48 -47.28
C LEU A 206 13.09 -28.05 -46.17
N TRP A 207 13.74 -28.60 -45.15
CA TRP A 207 13.12 -29.19 -43.96
C TRP A 207 13.54 -28.49 -42.68
N MET A 208 12.56 -28.04 -41.91
CA MET A 208 12.79 -27.26 -40.69
C MET A 208 12.21 -27.96 -39.46
N GLY A 209 12.97 -27.92 -38.37
CA GLY A 209 12.50 -28.20 -37.02
C GLY A 209 12.57 -26.96 -36.13
N ILE A 210 11.83 -26.98 -35.02
CA ILE A 210 11.81 -25.88 -34.04
C ILE A 210 12.34 -26.40 -32.70
N LEU A 211 13.30 -25.70 -32.11
CA LEU A 211 13.76 -25.97 -30.75
C LEU A 211 12.74 -25.38 -29.77
N PRO A 212 12.18 -26.18 -28.84
CA PRO A 212 11.13 -25.73 -27.94
C PRO A 212 11.63 -24.66 -26.97
N ALA A 213 10.73 -23.77 -26.54
CA ALA A 213 11.03 -22.69 -25.60
C ALA A 213 11.40 -23.19 -24.17
N SER A 214 11.38 -24.50 -23.94
CA SER A 214 11.85 -25.17 -22.71
C SER A 214 13.35 -25.51 -22.73
N ILE A 215 13.98 -25.60 -23.91
CA ILE A 215 15.42 -25.90 -24.03
C ILE A 215 16.21 -24.79 -24.73
N ALA A 216 15.58 -24.07 -25.66
CA ALA A 216 16.10 -22.84 -26.27
C ALA A 216 15.22 -21.69 -25.78
N MET A 217 15.55 -21.18 -24.60
CA MET A 217 14.67 -20.28 -23.85
C MET A 217 14.85 -18.82 -24.25
N ASN A 218 13.84 -18.02 -23.96
CA ASN A 218 13.93 -16.57 -23.88
C ASN A 218 13.94 -16.11 -22.40
N ALA A 219 14.12 -14.81 -22.15
CA ALA A 219 14.18 -14.31 -20.77
C ALA A 219 12.88 -14.56 -19.98
N HIS A 220 11.72 -14.59 -20.65
CA HIS A 220 10.43 -14.87 -20.00
C HIS A 220 10.34 -16.33 -19.53
N THR A 221 10.61 -17.27 -20.43
CA THR A 221 10.51 -18.72 -20.18
C THR A 221 11.56 -19.21 -19.19
N LEU A 222 12.77 -18.62 -19.17
CA LEU A 222 13.78 -18.92 -18.15
C LEU A 222 13.44 -18.27 -16.81
N PHE A 223 13.17 -16.96 -16.77
CA PHE A 223 13.09 -16.22 -15.51
C PHE A 223 11.73 -16.32 -14.82
N LEU A 224 10.65 -16.01 -15.55
CA LEU A 224 9.31 -15.88 -14.96
C LEU A 224 8.66 -17.25 -14.79
N GLN A 225 8.66 -18.04 -15.86
CA GLN A 225 7.99 -19.33 -15.87
C GLN A 225 8.85 -20.46 -15.29
N ARG A 226 10.18 -20.33 -15.39
CA ARG A 226 11.11 -21.44 -15.15
C ARG A 226 10.67 -22.69 -15.92
N LEU A 227 10.33 -22.50 -17.20
CA LEU A 227 9.63 -23.48 -18.02
C LEU A 227 10.42 -24.80 -18.13
N HIS A 228 11.75 -24.73 -18.16
CA HIS A 228 12.63 -25.90 -18.14
C HIS A 228 12.44 -26.74 -16.85
N GLU A 229 12.28 -26.12 -15.67
CA GLU A 229 11.98 -26.80 -14.41
C GLU A 229 10.58 -27.45 -14.47
N VAL A 230 9.59 -26.72 -15.00
CA VAL A 230 8.21 -27.23 -15.18
C VAL A 230 8.16 -28.43 -16.12
N LYS A 231 8.97 -28.41 -17.18
CA LYS A 231 9.08 -29.49 -18.15
C LYS A 231 10.09 -30.57 -17.76
N GLY A 232 10.86 -30.39 -16.68
CA GLY A 232 11.87 -31.36 -16.26
C GLY A 232 12.96 -31.63 -17.32
N VAL A 233 13.36 -30.58 -18.06
CA VAL A 233 14.39 -30.66 -19.10
C VAL A 233 15.51 -29.67 -18.79
N GLU A 234 16.71 -30.01 -19.25
CA GLU A 234 17.88 -29.14 -19.08
C GLU A 234 18.02 -28.20 -20.27
N PRO A 235 18.17 -26.88 -20.05
CA PRO A 235 18.30 -25.93 -21.14
C PRO A 235 19.66 -26.01 -21.85
N TYR A 236 19.65 -25.68 -23.15
CA TYR A 236 20.86 -25.52 -23.97
C TYR A 236 21.31 -24.07 -24.01
N VAL A 237 20.36 -23.15 -24.09
CA VAL A 237 20.65 -21.76 -24.39
C VAL A 237 19.52 -20.86 -23.90
N VAL A 238 19.88 -19.62 -23.55
CA VAL A 238 18.91 -18.55 -23.40
C VAL A 238 19.29 -17.36 -24.25
N HIS A 239 18.33 -16.82 -24.99
CA HIS A 239 18.43 -15.57 -25.73
C HIS A 239 17.70 -14.46 -24.96
N MET A 240 18.31 -13.30 -24.77
CA MET A 240 17.73 -12.16 -24.04
C MET A 240 16.68 -11.38 -24.87
N THR A 241 15.73 -12.09 -25.45
CA THR A 241 14.45 -11.54 -25.91
C THR A 241 13.42 -11.55 -24.77
N TRP A 242 12.28 -10.89 -24.97
CA TRP A 242 11.26 -10.70 -23.92
C TRP A 242 11.76 -9.89 -22.71
N THR A 243 12.61 -8.90 -22.98
CA THR A 243 13.17 -7.94 -22.00
C THR A 243 12.81 -6.51 -22.38
N TYR A 244 12.76 -5.62 -21.40
CA TYR A 244 12.49 -4.19 -21.59
C TYR A 244 13.77 -3.35 -21.62
N ASN A 245 13.67 -2.08 -22.01
CA ASN A 245 14.73 -1.07 -21.87
C ASN A 245 16.05 -1.36 -22.64
N GLY A 246 15.99 -2.10 -23.76
CA GLY A 246 17.14 -2.32 -24.64
C GLY A 246 18.35 -2.96 -23.95
N ILE A 247 19.56 -2.56 -24.34
CA ILE A 247 20.83 -3.09 -23.84
C ILE A 247 20.94 -3.01 -22.29
N PRO A 248 20.65 -1.87 -21.62
CA PRO A 248 20.66 -1.81 -20.16
C PRO A 248 19.73 -2.82 -19.48
N GLY A 249 18.54 -3.02 -20.02
CA GLY A 249 17.59 -3.98 -19.46
C GLY A 249 18.00 -5.43 -19.68
N LYS A 250 18.51 -5.79 -20.87
CA LYS A 250 19.10 -7.11 -21.14
C LYS A 250 20.25 -7.43 -20.18
N ARG A 251 21.14 -6.46 -19.94
CA ARG A 251 22.24 -6.60 -18.96
C ARG A 251 21.70 -6.82 -17.55
N SER A 252 20.71 -6.03 -17.12
CA SER A 252 20.08 -6.21 -15.81
C SER A 252 19.43 -7.59 -15.65
N ARG A 253 18.81 -8.11 -16.72
CA ARG A 253 18.19 -9.43 -16.70
C ARG A 253 19.22 -10.56 -16.59
N LEU A 254 20.34 -10.45 -17.30
CA LEU A 254 21.46 -11.38 -17.16
C LEU A 254 22.04 -11.35 -15.75
N ARG A 255 22.15 -10.17 -15.11
CA ARG A 255 22.56 -10.05 -13.70
C ARG A 255 21.57 -10.69 -12.74
N ASP A 256 20.27 -10.42 -12.91
CA ASP A 256 19.19 -11.04 -12.13
C ASP A 256 19.22 -12.58 -12.19
N LEU A 257 19.72 -13.15 -13.28
CA LEU A 257 19.92 -14.60 -13.49
C LEU A 257 21.31 -15.12 -13.06
N GLY A 258 22.23 -14.24 -12.63
CA GLY A 258 23.63 -14.60 -12.38
C GLY A 258 24.44 -14.95 -13.63
N LEU A 259 23.90 -14.65 -14.83
CA LEU A 259 24.49 -14.94 -16.13
C LEU A 259 25.36 -13.81 -16.70
N TRP A 260 25.41 -12.66 -16.03
CA TRP A 260 26.34 -11.61 -16.39
C TRP A 260 27.69 -11.78 -15.65
N VAL A 261 28.79 -11.56 -16.37
CA VAL A 261 30.15 -11.65 -15.84
C VAL A 261 30.69 -10.27 -15.54
N ASP A 262 30.56 -9.84 -14.29
CA ASP A 262 31.21 -8.64 -13.77
C ASP A 262 32.61 -8.95 -13.20
N PRO A 263 33.52 -7.96 -13.16
CA PRO A 263 34.84 -8.12 -12.54
C PRO A 263 34.74 -8.33 -11.01
N PRO A 264 35.75 -8.96 -10.36
CA PRO A 264 35.72 -9.27 -8.93
C PRO A 264 35.43 -8.08 -8.00
N GLU A 265 35.84 -6.87 -8.39
CA GLU A 265 35.62 -5.63 -7.64
C GLU A 265 34.13 -5.29 -7.54
N TYR A 266 33.31 -5.67 -8.52
CA TYR A 266 31.86 -5.45 -8.50
C TYR A 266 31.19 -6.11 -7.28
N TYR A 267 31.70 -7.28 -6.91
CA TYR A 267 31.20 -8.13 -5.83
C TYR A 267 31.81 -7.83 -4.45
N SER A 268 32.99 -7.20 -4.42
CA SER A 268 33.80 -7.07 -3.21
C SER A 268 34.02 -5.62 -2.75
N ALA A 269 33.88 -4.62 -3.63
CA ALA A 269 34.11 -3.22 -3.31
C ALA A 269 32.85 -2.53 -2.75
N GLY A 270 33.06 -1.56 -1.85
CA GLY A 270 32.01 -0.69 -1.32
C GLY A 270 31.18 -1.26 -0.18
N ASP A 271 30.32 -0.45 0.42
CA ASP A 271 29.38 -0.87 1.45
C ASP A 271 27.94 -0.75 0.93
N PHE A 272 27.05 -1.56 1.49
CA PHE A 272 25.73 -1.80 0.95
C PHE A 272 24.61 -1.43 1.92
N VAL A 273 23.47 -1.03 1.35
CA VAL A 273 22.18 -0.92 2.02
C VAL A 273 21.16 -1.79 1.28
N THR A 274 20.28 -2.46 2.01
CA THR A 274 19.14 -3.19 1.44
C THR A 274 17.94 -3.08 2.37
N VAL A 275 16.78 -3.60 1.94
CA VAL A 275 15.56 -3.62 2.75
C VAL A 275 14.93 -5.01 2.75
N ASN A 276 14.21 -5.34 3.81
CA ASN A 276 13.28 -6.47 3.80
C ASN A 276 11.89 -5.96 3.42
N LEU A 277 11.41 -6.36 2.26
CA LEU A 277 10.04 -6.04 1.87
C LEU A 277 9.07 -6.79 2.78
N THR A 278 8.10 -6.05 3.33
CA THR A 278 6.88 -6.64 3.87
C THR A 278 6.00 -6.97 2.68
N LEU A 279 5.94 -8.25 2.34
CA LEU A 279 5.17 -8.74 1.21
C LEU A 279 3.76 -9.13 1.66
N PRO A 280 2.72 -8.75 0.90
CA PRO A 280 1.38 -9.26 1.10
C PRO A 280 1.30 -10.74 0.71
N GLU A 281 0.45 -11.51 1.38
CA GLU A 281 0.06 -12.82 0.84
C GLU A 281 -1.12 -12.64 -0.11
N PRO A 282 -1.04 -13.15 -1.35
CA PRO A 282 -2.20 -13.18 -2.23
C PRO A 282 -3.30 -14.07 -1.64
N PRO A 283 -4.59 -13.77 -1.90
CA PRO A 283 -5.66 -14.69 -1.58
C PRO A 283 -5.41 -16.06 -2.21
N ALA A 284 -5.75 -17.15 -1.52
CA ALA A 284 -5.58 -18.51 -2.07
C ALA A 284 -6.28 -18.71 -3.43
N SER A 285 -7.33 -17.92 -3.71
CA SER A 285 -8.04 -17.93 -4.98
C SER A 285 -7.40 -17.08 -6.08
N TYR A 286 -6.31 -16.36 -5.84
CA TYR A 286 -5.76 -15.37 -6.78
C TYR A 286 -5.52 -15.94 -8.18
N ASN A 287 -4.90 -17.13 -8.28
CA ASN A 287 -4.63 -17.80 -9.56
C ASN A 287 -5.89 -18.35 -10.26
N SER A 288 -7.04 -18.37 -9.57
CA SER A 288 -8.34 -18.78 -10.12
C SER A 288 -9.23 -17.59 -10.51
N TRP A 289 -8.74 -16.35 -10.36
CA TRP A 289 -9.51 -15.17 -10.75
C TRP A 289 -9.65 -15.09 -12.27
N ASN A 290 -10.82 -14.63 -12.71
CA ASN A 290 -11.15 -14.50 -14.12
C ASN A 290 -11.20 -13.04 -14.59
N GLU A 291 -11.32 -12.09 -13.66
CA GLU A 291 -11.40 -10.66 -13.97
C GLU A 291 -9.99 -10.06 -13.99
N ASN A 292 -9.56 -9.63 -15.17
CA ASN A 292 -8.20 -9.13 -15.40
C ASN A 292 -7.91 -7.85 -14.59
N GLU A 293 -8.91 -6.95 -14.51
CA GLU A 293 -8.77 -5.68 -13.79
C GLU A 293 -8.60 -5.86 -12.28
N ASP A 294 -9.24 -6.87 -11.68
CA ASP A 294 -9.08 -7.17 -10.25
C ASP A 294 -7.64 -7.61 -9.95
N MET A 295 -7.05 -8.45 -10.82
CA MET A 295 -5.66 -8.89 -10.70
C MET A 295 -4.66 -7.75 -10.93
N ILE A 296 -4.92 -6.90 -11.93
CA ILE A 296 -4.12 -5.70 -12.22
C ILE A 296 -4.16 -4.72 -11.05
N SER A 297 -5.36 -4.42 -10.52
CA SER A 297 -5.53 -3.53 -9.38
C SER A 297 -4.80 -4.06 -8.15
N PHE A 298 -4.93 -5.35 -7.86
CA PHE A 298 -4.19 -6.02 -6.79
C PHE A 298 -2.68 -5.86 -6.98
N HIS A 299 -2.19 -6.12 -8.19
CA HIS A 299 -0.78 -5.96 -8.51
C HIS A 299 -0.28 -4.53 -8.31
N LEU A 300 -0.97 -3.53 -8.85
CA LEU A 300 -0.59 -2.12 -8.74
C LEU A 300 -0.58 -1.62 -7.30
N ASP A 301 -1.53 -2.05 -6.47
CA ASP A 301 -1.53 -1.70 -5.04
C ASP A 301 -0.30 -2.24 -4.32
N TRP A 302 0.05 -3.49 -4.58
CA TRP A 302 1.16 -4.14 -3.89
C TRP A 302 2.53 -3.82 -4.44
N ILE A 303 2.67 -3.60 -5.75
CA ILE A 303 3.97 -3.23 -6.31
C ILE A 303 4.34 -1.81 -5.88
N HIS A 304 3.39 -0.87 -5.83
CA HIS A 304 3.64 0.47 -5.29
C HIS A 304 4.03 0.43 -3.81
N ALA A 305 3.40 -0.42 -2.99
CA ALA A 305 3.77 -0.58 -1.59
C ALA A 305 5.20 -1.16 -1.42
N GLN A 306 5.61 -2.08 -2.29
CA GLN A 306 6.98 -2.61 -2.32
C GLN A 306 7.98 -1.54 -2.79
N LEU A 307 7.63 -0.76 -3.83
CA LEU A 307 8.45 0.32 -4.34
C LEU A 307 8.64 1.43 -3.31
N GLN A 308 7.60 1.82 -2.56
CA GLN A 308 7.71 2.81 -1.49
C GLN A 308 8.68 2.35 -0.39
N GLN A 309 8.70 1.05 -0.06
CA GLN A 309 9.67 0.47 0.88
C GLN A 309 11.10 0.56 0.33
N ALA A 310 11.31 0.21 -0.95
CA ALA A 310 12.61 0.37 -1.60
C ALA A 310 13.05 1.84 -1.67
N TYR A 311 12.12 2.79 -1.86
CA TYR A 311 12.39 4.23 -1.88
C TYR A 311 13.02 4.73 -0.57
N ALA A 312 12.52 4.28 0.58
CA ALA A 312 13.14 4.60 1.87
C ALA A 312 14.55 4.02 2.01
N GLY A 313 14.77 2.77 1.54
CA GLY A 313 16.08 2.13 1.54
C GLY A 313 17.09 2.80 0.62
N MET A 314 16.66 3.18 -0.59
CA MET A 314 17.49 3.92 -1.56
C MET A 314 17.86 5.30 -1.01
N ALA A 315 16.95 5.98 -0.33
CA ALA A 315 17.24 7.27 0.30
C ALA A 315 18.31 7.11 1.39
N LEU A 316 18.21 6.08 2.24
CA LEU A 316 19.23 5.77 3.25
C LEU A 316 20.58 5.43 2.61
N ALA A 317 20.58 4.68 1.51
CA ALA A 317 21.79 4.33 0.76
C ALA A 317 22.50 5.58 0.23
N VAL A 318 21.75 6.49 -0.40
CA VAL A 318 22.26 7.78 -0.90
C VAL A 318 22.83 8.61 0.24
N SER A 319 22.08 8.81 1.33
CA SER A 319 22.55 9.59 2.48
C SER A 319 23.79 8.97 3.13
N ALA A 320 23.88 7.64 3.19
CA ALA A 320 25.02 6.94 3.78
C ALA A 320 26.24 6.83 2.85
N GLY A 321 26.12 7.20 1.57
CA GLY A 321 27.14 6.97 0.55
C GLY A 321 27.41 5.49 0.29
N ARG A 322 26.35 4.67 0.30
CA ARG A 322 26.38 3.20 0.14
C ARG A 322 25.64 2.77 -1.11
N THR A 323 26.07 1.66 -1.71
CA THR A 323 25.40 1.03 -2.86
C THR A 323 24.10 0.38 -2.40
N PHE A 324 22.99 0.59 -3.10
CA PHE A 324 21.73 -0.06 -2.73
C PHE A 324 21.58 -1.40 -3.44
N VAL A 325 21.43 -2.49 -2.67
CA VAL A 325 21.09 -3.80 -3.20
C VAL A 325 19.57 -3.89 -3.27
N LEU A 326 19.04 -4.02 -4.49
CA LEU A 326 17.60 -4.16 -4.72
C LEU A 326 17.04 -5.35 -3.92
N PRO A 327 15.91 -5.20 -3.23
CA PRO A 327 15.25 -6.35 -2.62
C PRO A 327 14.62 -7.25 -3.70
N LYS A 328 14.26 -8.48 -3.33
CA LYS A 328 13.47 -9.38 -4.19
C LYS A 328 12.03 -8.90 -4.26
N PHE A 329 11.70 -8.12 -5.28
CA PHE A 329 10.33 -7.72 -5.58
C PHE A 329 9.51 -8.91 -6.07
N VAL A 330 8.20 -8.82 -5.86
CA VAL A 330 7.25 -9.87 -6.23
C VAL A 330 6.17 -9.28 -7.13
N CYS A 331 6.02 -9.88 -8.31
CA CYS A 331 5.04 -9.49 -9.31
C CYS A 331 3.84 -10.43 -9.32
N TYR A 332 2.68 -9.81 -9.20
CA TYR A 332 1.36 -10.45 -9.26
C TYR A 332 0.74 -10.33 -10.64
N CYS A 333 1.34 -9.52 -11.53
CA CYS A 333 0.92 -9.39 -12.90
C CYS A 333 2.18 -9.31 -13.77
N GLU A 334 2.08 -9.83 -14.98
CA GLU A 334 3.12 -9.72 -15.98
C GLU A 334 3.07 -8.36 -16.69
N LYS A 335 4.25 -7.81 -17.06
CA LYS A 335 4.39 -6.69 -17.98
C LYS A 335 4.67 -7.22 -19.39
N ILE A 336 3.83 -6.83 -20.34
CA ILE A 336 3.87 -7.23 -21.75
C ILE A 336 3.52 -6.02 -22.67
N TRP A 337 3.93 -6.02 -23.94
CA TRP A 337 3.67 -4.90 -24.89
C TRP A 337 2.24 -4.81 -25.41
N TYR A 338 1.43 -5.84 -25.17
CA TYR A 338 0.02 -5.94 -25.54
C TYR A 338 -0.77 -6.32 -24.30
N SER A 339 -2.02 -6.78 -24.43
CA SER A 339 -2.84 -7.03 -23.25
C SER A 339 -2.59 -8.40 -22.59
N VAL A 340 -2.71 -8.45 -21.26
CA VAL A 340 -2.65 -9.70 -20.50
C VAL A 340 -4.02 -10.37 -20.39
N VAL A 341 -4.03 -11.69 -20.20
CA VAL A 341 -5.20 -12.49 -19.81
C VAL A 341 -4.92 -13.10 -18.45
N ARG A 342 -5.75 -12.77 -17.45
CA ARG A 342 -5.54 -13.15 -16.04
C ARG A 342 -4.11 -12.83 -15.57
N CYS A 343 -3.65 -11.62 -15.90
CA CYS A 343 -2.32 -11.13 -15.53
C CYS A 343 -1.10 -11.91 -16.08
N ARG A 344 -1.27 -12.62 -17.19
CA ARG A 344 -0.23 -13.39 -17.91
C ARG A 344 -0.34 -13.20 -19.42
N THR A 345 0.69 -13.56 -20.17
CA THR A 345 0.54 -13.78 -21.62
C THR A 345 -0.46 -14.90 -21.91
N ALA A 346 -1.10 -14.86 -23.08
CA ALA A 346 -2.08 -15.86 -23.49
C ALA A 346 -1.51 -17.29 -23.54
N GLU A 347 -0.21 -17.43 -23.80
CA GLU A 347 0.49 -18.71 -23.88
C GLU A 347 0.99 -19.23 -22.51
N ALA A 348 1.16 -18.34 -21.51
CA ALA A 348 1.71 -18.68 -20.20
C ALA A 348 0.64 -18.90 -19.11
N GLN A 349 -0.58 -19.32 -19.47
CA GLN A 349 -1.70 -19.44 -18.51
C GLN A 349 -1.46 -20.44 -17.36
N ASN A 350 -0.51 -21.37 -17.53
CA ASN A 350 -0.10 -22.32 -16.50
C ASN A 350 0.93 -21.75 -15.50
N MET A 351 1.49 -20.57 -15.75
CA MET A 351 2.43 -19.92 -14.84
C MET A 351 1.73 -19.57 -13.52
N THR A 352 2.26 -20.01 -12.38
CA THR A 352 1.66 -19.69 -11.08
C THR A 352 2.16 -18.35 -10.58
N LEU A 353 1.25 -17.45 -10.21
CA LEU A 353 1.57 -16.16 -9.61
C LEU A 353 1.48 -16.23 -8.08
N PRO A 354 2.26 -15.40 -7.36
CA PRO A 354 3.20 -14.44 -7.89
C PRO A 354 4.54 -15.05 -8.30
N VAL A 355 5.30 -14.29 -9.08
CA VAL A 355 6.66 -14.62 -9.52
C VAL A 355 7.65 -13.55 -9.05
N PRO A 356 8.96 -13.85 -8.95
CA PRO A 356 9.97 -12.82 -8.77
C PRO A 356 9.81 -11.73 -9.84
N CYS A 357 9.77 -10.46 -9.42
CA CYS A 357 9.61 -9.38 -10.39
C CYS A 357 10.97 -8.98 -10.97
N PRO A 358 11.12 -8.98 -12.30
CA PRO A 358 12.36 -8.55 -12.92
C PRO A 358 12.67 -7.08 -12.71
N GLN A 359 13.96 -6.74 -12.66
CA GLN A 359 14.39 -5.35 -12.50
C GLN A 359 13.87 -4.45 -13.64
N ASP A 360 13.91 -4.92 -14.89
CA ASP A 360 13.45 -4.18 -16.08
C ASP A 360 11.91 -4.07 -16.20
N TYR A 361 11.16 -4.78 -15.34
CA TYR A 361 9.72 -4.56 -15.20
C TYR A 361 9.38 -3.35 -14.36
N LEU A 362 10.26 -2.99 -13.42
CA LEU A 362 10.02 -1.97 -12.39
C LEU A 362 10.77 -0.67 -12.66
N PHE A 363 11.92 -0.79 -13.33
CA PHE A 363 12.84 0.32 -13.53
C PHE A 363 13.31 0.41 -14.98
N VAL A 364 13.94 1.55 -15.30
CA VAL A 364 14.69 1.80 -16.53
C VAL A 364 16.18 1.77 -16.17
N PRO A 365 16.90 0.64 -16.30
CA PRO A 365 18.25 0.51 -15.73
C PRO A 365 19.30 1.46 -16.31
N GLY A 366 19.10 1.97 -17.53
CA GLY A 366 19.96 3.00 -18.11
C GLY A 366 19.93 4.33 -17.35
N ASN A 367 18.86 4.57 -16.59
CA ASN A 367 18.57 5.87 -15.98
C ASN A 367 19.07 5.99 -14.54
N TYR A 368 19.82 5.02 -14.01
CA TYR A 368 20.23 5.06 -12.61
C TYR A 368 21.27 6.15 -12.31
N ALA A 369 22.10 6.49 -13.28
CA ALA A 369 23.22 7.43 -13.10
C ALA A 369 23.41 8.42 -14.26
N ASP A 370 22.50 8.42 -15.24
CA ASP A 370 22.56 9.33 -16.39
C ASP A 370 22.30 10.78 -15.97
N GLU A 371 23.03 11.70 -16.60
CA GLU A 371 22.85 13.15 -16.51
C GLU A 371 22.49 13.66 -15.09
N PRO A 372 23.35 13.45 -14.07
CA PRO A 372 23.01 13.74 -12.68
C PRO A 372 22.70 15.21 -12.41
N GLN A 373 23.21 16.13 -13.24
CA GLN A 373 22.87 17.55 -13.17
C GLN A 373 21.40 17.82 -13.52
N GLN A 374 20.80 17.01 -14.39
CA GLN A 374 19.41 17.15 -14.84
C GLN A 374 18.46 16.31 -13.97
N PHE A 375 18.77 15.03 -13.81
CA PHE A 375 17.86 14.07 -13.17
C PHE A 375 18.14 13.87 -11.68
N GLY A 376 19.15 14.54 -11.11
CA GLY A 376 19.46 14.48 -9.70
C GLY A 376 20.44 13.35 -9.33
N THR A 377 20.54 13.05 -8.03
CA THR A 377 21.61 12.22 -7.46
C THR A 377 21.69 10.85 -8.15
N ALA A 378 22.86 10.47 -8.64
CA ALA A 378 23.08 9.15 -9.23
C ALA A 378 22.90 8.04 -8.18
N LEU A 379 22.32 6.92 -8.59
CA LEU A 379 22.14 5.73 -7.75
C LEU A 379 23.10 4.64 -8.18
N ASP A 380 23.96 4.21 -7.25
CA ASP A 380 24.72 2.97 -7.41
C ASP A 380 23.88 1.80 -6.89
N LEU A 381 23.60 0.84 -7.76
CA LEU A 381 22.69 -0.27 -7.51
C LEU A 381 23.35 -1.63 -7.75
N ARG A 382 22.89 -2.63 -7.00
CA ARG A 382 23.10 -4.06 -7.28
C ARG A 382 21.77 -4.78 -7.44
N GLU A 383 21.76 -5.77 -8.30
CA GLU A 383 20.62 -6.64 -8.56
C GLU A 383 20.18 -7.42 -7.32
N SER A 384 18.95 -7.92 -7.35
CA SER A 384 18.38 -8.64 -6.20
C SER A 384 19.10 -9.96 -5.87
N PHE A 385 19.76 -10.55 -6.86
CA PHE A 385 20.55 -11.77 -6.73
C PHE A 385 21.97 -11.51 -6.17
N PHE A 386 22.41 -10.26 -6.03
CA PHE A 386 23.80 -9.92 -5.68
C PHE A 386 24.28 -10.60 -4.39
N LEU A 387 23.49 -10.56 -3.32
CA LEU A 387 23.87 -11.17 -2.03
C LEU A 387 23.75 -12.69 -2.03
N ASP A 388 23.06 -13.28 -3.00
CA ASP A 388 22.98 -14.74 -3.17
C ASP A 388 24.09 -15.26 -4.10
N ASN A 389 24.58 -14.43 -5.03
CA ASN A 389 25.59 -14.76 -6.02
C ASN A 389 26.87 -15.31 -5.37
N GLU A 390 27.33 -16.48 -5.82
CA GLU A 390 28.51 -17.17 -5.27
C GLU A 390 29.80 -16.34 -5.36
N ARG A 391 29.89 -15.41 -6.32
CA ARG A 391 31.03 -14.49 -6.49
C ARG A 391 31.07 -13.40 -5.43
N THR A 392 29.96 -13.12 -4.74
CA THR A 392 29.92 -12.18 -3.62
C THR A 392 30.61 -12.82 -2.40
N PRO A 393 31.72 -12.24 -1.89
CA PRO A 393 32.48 -12.86 -0.80
C PRO A 393 31.64 -13.02 0.48
N ALA A 394 31.90 -14.08 1.24
CA ALA A 394 31.28 -14.29 2.55
C ALA A 394 31.49 -13.09 3.50
N ALA A 395 32.66 -12.44 3.43
CA ALA A 395 32.98 -11.22 4.18
C ALA A 395 32.00 -10.05 3.92
N VAL A 396 31.30 -10.04 2.79
CA VAL A 396 30.20 -9.11 2.51
C VAL A 396 28.88 -9.69 3.00
N LYS A 397 28.54 -10.92 2.57
CA LYS A 397 27.24 -11.56 2.85
C LYS A 397 26.92 -11.71 4.34
N GLU A 398 27.93 -12.01 5.15
CA GLU A 398 27.80 -12.29 6.58
C GLU A 398 27.93 -11.01 7.44
N SER A 399 28.40 -9.91 6.86
CA SER A 399 28.65 -8.66 7.57
C SER A 399 27.40 -7.77 7.56
N VAL A 400 26.34 -8.22 8.23
CA VAL A 400 25.01 -7.59 8.20
C VAL A 400 24.68 -6.86 9.51
N LEU A 401 24.09 -5.67 9.42
CA LEU A 401 23.41 -4.97 10.52
C LEU A 401 21.94 -4.80 10.15
N THR A 402 21.01 -5.24 11.00
CA THR A 402 19.59 -4.93 10.80
C THR A 402 19.21 -3.69 11.61
N ILE A 403 18.75 -2.64 10.92
CA ILE A 403 18.27 -1.40 11.53
C ILE A 403 16.76 -1.50 11.61
N GLN A 404 16.20 -1.51 12.82
CA GLN A 404 14.77 -1.60 13.06
C GLN A 404 14.28 -0.42 13.90
N PRO A 405 13.54 0.51 13.29
CA PRO A 405 12.89 1.57 14.02
C PRO A 405 11.84 0.99 14.97
N SER A 406 11.87 1.40 16.24
CA SER A 406 11.00 0.87 17.30
C SER A 406 10.36 2.00 18.09
N ALA A 407 9.03 1.97 18.19
CA ALA A 407 8.28 2.89 19.05
C ALA A 407 8.54 2.66 20.55
N GLU A 408 9.24 1.59 20.92
CA GLU A 408 9.67 1.33 22.30
C GLU A 408 10.85 2.21 22.74
N LEU A 409 11.57 2.83 21.78
CA LEU A 409 12.63 3.79 22.08
C LEU A 409 12.05 5.20 22.13
N ASP A 410 11.97 5.76 23.34
CA ASP A 410 11.44 7.10 23.64
C ASP A 410 12.51 8.22 23.58
N CYS A 411 13.72 7.89 23.13
CA CYS A 411 14.83 8.80 22.94
C CYS A 411 14.93 9.30 21.48
N THR A 412 15.73 10.33 21.21
CA THR A 412 16.02 10.82 19.85
C THR A 412 17.48 10.62 19.42
N ASP A 413 18.35 10.25 20.37
CA ASP A 413 19.81 10.16 20.23
C ASP A 413 20.36 8.83 20.77
N CYS A 414 19.53 7.80 20.91
CA CYS A 414 19.93 6.52 21.46
C CYS A 414 19.60 5.34 20.55
N VAL A 415 20.31 4.24 20.77
CA VAL A 415 20.09 2.97 20.08
C VAL A 415 20.14 1.84 21.08
N LYS A 416 19.50 0.71 20.76
CA LYS A 416 19.55 -0.49 21.59
C LYS A 416 19.80 -1.71 20.72
N GLU A 417 20.89 -2.42 20.98
CA GLU A 417 21.07 -3.75 20.40
C GLU A 417 20.07 -4.72 21.06
N ALA A 418 19.36 -5.49 20.25
CA ALA A 418 18.38 -6.48 20.71
C ALA A 418 18.85 -7.90 20.38
N GLU A 419 18.54 -8.83 21.27
CA GLU A 419 18.75 -10.26 21.04
C GLU A 419 17.70 -10.78 20.04
N GLY A 420 18.16 -11.43 18.98
CA GLY A 420 17.31 -11.92 17.88
C GLY A 420 17.79 -11.38 16.54
N GLY A 421 18.82 -12.02 15.97
CA GLY A 421 19.27 -11.71 14.62
C GLY A 421 18.15 -11.92 13.61
N ALA A 422 17.94 -10.94 12.73
CA ALA A 422 17.12 -11.15 11.54
C ALA A 422 17.69 -12.32 10.71
N ALA A 423 16.85 -12.96 9.90
CA ALA A 423 17.27 -13.99 8.94
C ALA A 423 18.52 -13.52 8.16
N GLY A 424 19.72 -14.02 8.51
CA GLY A 424 21.01 -13.51 7.98
C GLY A 424 22.13 -13.25 8.99
N GLY A 425 21.95 -13.52 10.30
CA GLY A 425 23.07 -13.76 11.23
C GLY A 425 23.77 -12.55 11.86
N GLY A 426 23.36 -11.32 11.56
CA GLY A 426 23.91 -10.09 12.14
C GLY A 426 23.10 -9.50 13.32
N PRO A 427 23.64 -8.52 14.08
CA PRO A 427 22.92 -7.88 15.17
C PRO A 427 21.70 -7.07 14.70
N LEU A 428 20.68 -7.02 15.56
CA LEU A 428 19.51 -6.19 15.42
C LEU A 428 19.69 -4.90 16.24
N LEU A 429 19.71 -3.77 15.56
CA LEU A 429 19.80 -2.44 16.15
C LEU A 429 18.45 -1.76 16.14
N LEU A 430 17.89 -1.55 17.32
CA LEU A 430 16.70 -0.72 17.49
C LEU A 430 17.09 0.75 17.46
N VAL A 431 16.36 1.54 16.66
CA VAL A 431 16.51 3.00 16.57
C VAL A 431 15.16 3.68 16.79
N PRO A 432 15.10 4.95 17.21
CA PRO A 432 13.87 5.72 17.22
C PRO A 432 13.25 5.79 15.80
N PRO A 433 11.91 5.79 15.67
CA PRO A 433 11.28 5.99 14.37
C PRO A 433 11.46 7.44 13.89
N MET A 434 11.25 7.67 12.59
CA MET A 434 11.25 9.00 11.97
C MET A 434 12.58 9.79 12.07
N LEU A 435 13.72 9.11 12.04
CA LEU A 435 15.02 9.79 12.02
C LEU A 435 15.42 10.23 10.59
N THR A 436 15.94 11.45 10.47
CA THR A 436 16.59 11.96 9.24
C THR A 436 18.01 11.43 9.13
N ASP A 437 18.67 11.58 7.97
CA ASP A 437 20.11 11.26 7.84
C ASP A 437 21.00 11.93 8.90
N ALA A 438 20.79 13.22 9.15
CA ALA A 438 21.56 13.99 10.13
C ALA A 438 21.45 13.42 11.55
N GLN A 439 20.38 12.68 11.87
CA GLN A 439 20.17 12.05 13.16
C GLN A 439 20.60 10.58 13.15
N LEU A 440 20.24 9.83 12.10
CA LEU A 440 20.45 8.40 12.02
C LEU A 440 21.93 8.05 11.75
N LEU A 441 22.59 8.74 10.82
CA LEU A 441 23.95 8.39 10.42
C LEU A 441 24.98 8.51 11.56
N PRO A 442 24.92 9.53 12.45
CA PRO A 442 25.75 9.55 13.65
C PRO A 442 25.57 8.33 14.56
N LEU A 443 24.32 7.88 14.76
CA LEU A 443 24.01 6.70 15.57
C LEU A 443 24.59 5.41 14.96
N LEU A 444 24.68 5.36 13.64
CA LEU A 444 25.23 4.22 12.88
C LEU A 444 26.77 4.26 12.75
N GLN A 445 27.45 5.31 13.22
CA GLN A 445 28.89 5.48 13.01
C GLN A 445 29.73 4.30 13.55
N GLN A 446 29.39 3.80 14.74
CA GLN A 446 30.06 2.63 15.35
C GLN A 446 29.75 1.30 14.64
N TYR A 447 28.70 1.27 13.82
CA TYR A 447 28.24 0.10 13.09
C TYR A 447 28.70 0.10 11.62
N ARG A 448 29.55 1.05 11.21
CA ARG A 448 30.12 1.09 9.84
C ARG A 448 30.93 -0.14 9.47
N LYS A 449 31.44 -0.89 10.46
CA LYS A 449 32.12 -2.18 10.26
C LYS A 449 31.26 -3.22 9.55
N TYR A 450 29.93 -3.10 9.63
CA TYR A 450 28.99 -3.96 8.91
C TYR A 450 28.88 -3.49 7.45
N ARG A 451 29.29 -4.37 6.54
CA ARG A 451 29.31 -4.12 5.09
C ARG A 451 27.90 -3.96 4.52
N VAL A 452 26.89 -4.61 5.11
CA VAL A 452 25.50 -4.57 4.66
C VAL A 452 24.61 -4.01 5.77
N TRP A 453 23.94 -2.90 5.52
CA TRP A 453 22.88 -2.38 6.38
C TRP A 453 21.52 -2.75 5.83
N ARG A 454 20.68 -3.36 6.66
CA ARG A 454 19.34 -3.81 6.28
C ARG A 454 18.31 -3.02 7.04
N LEU A 455 17.52 -2.20 6.35
CA LEU A 455 16.42 -1.47 6.95
C LEU A 455 15.18 -2.38 7.08
N SER A 456 14.64 -2.46 8.29
CA SER A 456 13.41 -3.19 8.61
C SER A 456 12.22 -2.24 8.70
N PHE A 457 11.06 -2.67 8.20
CA PHE A 457 9.78 -1.97 8.35
C PHE A 457 8.89 -2.58 9.43
N ALA A 458 9.41 -3.55 10.20
CA ALA A 458 8.66 -4.15 11.29
C ALA A 458 8.33 -3.11 12.36
N GLY A 459 7.07 -3.07 12.81
CA GLY A 459 6.63 -2.25 13.94
C GLY A 459 6.40 -0.76 13.65
N VAL A 460 6.69 -0.25 12.44
CA VAL A 460 6.55 1.19 12.14
C VAL A 460 5.22 1.60 11.52
N GLY A 461 4.39 0.67 11.06
CA GLY A 461 3.03 0.93 10.55
C GLY A 461 2.97 1.67 9.19
N THR A 462 3.89 2.60 8.93
CA THR A 462 4.10 3.28 7.65
C THR A 462 5.59 3.29 7.29
N THR A 463 5.88 3.30 5.99
CA THR A 463 7.26 3.29 5.49
C THR A 463 8.06 4.55 5.85
N GLN A 464 7.41 5.72 5.88
CA GLN A 464 8.05 6.98 6.28
C GLN A 464 8.59 6.94 7.72
N ARG A 465 7.96 6.17 8.60
CA ARG A 465 8.40 6.01 9.99
C ARG A 465 9.68 5.20 10.12
N ALA A 466 10.08 4.46 9.08
CA ALA A 466 11.36 3.76 9.10
C ALA A 466 12.56 4.67 8.83
N TYR A 467 12.36 5.72 8.03
CA TYR A 467 13.40 6.69 7.72
C TYR A 467 12.72 7.98 7.25
N ALA A 468 12.98 9.09 7.94
CA ALA A 468 12.34 10.37 7.64
C ALA A 468 12.96 11.12 6.47
N GLY A 469 14.07 10.62 5.92
CA GLY A 469 14.71 11.16 4.72
C GLY A 469 15.85 12.14 5.02
N PHE A 470 16.01 13.09 4.12
CA PHE A 470 17.15 14.00 4.11
C PHE A 470 16.93 15.23 5.00
N ALA A 471 17.96 15.64 5.73
CA ALA A 471 17.93 16.89 6.48
C ALA A 471 17.88 18.12 5.55
N LYS A 472 18.51 18.03 4.37
CA LYS A 472 18.52 19.11 3.37
C LYS A 472 17.46 18.90 2.30
N ALA A 473 16.64 19.92 2.05
CA ALA A 473 15.60 19.91 1.02
C ALA A 473 16.16 19.70 -0.41
N GLU A 474 17.31 20.29 -0.71
CA GLU A 474 17.95 20.15 -2.04
C GLU A 474 18.35 18.70 -2.34
N GLU A 475 18.86 17.98 -1.33
CA GLU A 475 19.24 16.56 -1.45
C GLU A 475 17.99 15.68 -1.61
N ALA A 476 16.91 15.96 -0.86
CA ALA A 476 15.63 15.29 -1.02
C ALA A 476 15.03 15.47 -2.42
N GLU A 477 15.01 16.71 -2.92
CA GLU A 477 14.50 17.03 -4.26
C GLU A 477 15.35 16.41 -5.37
N ALA A 478 16.69 16.43 -5.24
CA ALA A 478 17.57 15.75 -6.19
C ALA A 478 17.35 14.24 -6.20
N PHE A 479 17.16 13.62 -5.04
CA PHE A 479 16.81 12.21 -4.94
C PHE A 479 15.45 11.90 -5.57
N ASN A 480 14.41 12.70 -5.28
CA ASN A 480 13.08 12.48 -5.83
C ASN A 480 13.04 12.54 -7.36
N ARG A 481 13.73 13.52 -7.96
CA ARG A 481 13.85 13.61 -9.42
C ARG A 481 14.47 12.36 -10.02
N ARG A 482 15.50 11.80 -9.36
CA ARG A 482 16.12 10.56 -9.81
C ARG A 482 15.15 9.40 -9.74
N ILE A 483 14.41 9.30 -8.63
CA ILE A 483 13.44 8.22 -8.42
C ILE A 483 12.32 8.26 -9.48
N GLU A 484 11.83 9.44 -9.84
CA GLU A 484 10.87 9.59 -10.95
C GLU A 484 11.47 9.19 -12.30
N HIS A 485 12.73 9.53 -12.53
CA HIS A 485 13.43 9.25 -13.79
C HIS A 485 13.73 7.76 -14.01
N ILE A 486 13.86 6.98 -12.93
CA ILE A 486 14.19 5.55 -13.02
C ILE A 486 12.97 4.64 -13.05
N THR A 487 11.79 5.09 -12.63
CA THR A 487 10.60 4.22 -12.64
C THR A 487 10.04 4.08 -14.05
N THR A 488 9.55 2.89 -14.35
CA THR A 488 8.99 2.59 -15.67
C THR A 488 7.46 2.63 -15.65
N ASN A 489 6.90 2.56 -16.84
CA ASN A 489 5.48 2.28 -17.05
C ASN A 489 5.19 0.79 -16.90
N PHE A 490 4.05 0.48 -16.28
CA PHE A 490 3.52 -0.85 -16.06
C PHE A 490 2.02 -0.82 -16.27
N CYS A 491 1.51 -1.41 -17.36
CA CYS A 491 0.22 -2.10 -17.41
C CYS A 491 -0.02 -2.60 -18.83
N CYS A 492 -0.94 -3.53 -18.93
CA CYS A 492 -1.26 -4.30 -20.13
C CYS A 492 -2.77 -4.51 -20.21
N ARG A 493 -3.55 -3.47 -19.89
CA ARG A 493 -5.01 -3.57 -19.88
C ARG A 493 -5.52 -3.88 -21.28
N ARG A 494 -6.63 -4.61 -21.35
CA ARG A 494 -7.35 -4.86 -22.60
C ARG A 494 -8.14 -3.60 -22.94
N GLU A 495 -7.81 -2.98 -24.08
CA GLU A 495 -8.44 -1.73 -24.51
C GLU A 495 -9.97 -1.86 -24.60
N GLU A 496 -10.46 -3.03 -25.01
CA GLU A 496 -11.88 -3.39 -25.05
C GLU A 496 -12.55 -3.53 -23.67
N GLU A 497 -11.78 -3.82 -22.62
CA GLU A 497 -12.27 -3.96 -21.24
C GLU A 497 -12.11 -2.66 -20.44
N SER A 498 -11.14 -1.82 -20.76
CA SER A 498 -10.86 -0.54 -20.08
C SER A 498 -12.09 0.38 -19.89
N PRO A 499 -13.03 0.51 -20.86
CA PRO A 499 -14.27 1.27 -20.68
C PRO A 499 -15.18 0.75 -19.57
N ARG A 500 -15.24 -0.57 -19.37
CA ARG A 500 -16.06 -1.19 -18.31
C ARG A 500 -15.65 -0.70 -16.92
N TYR A 501 -14.37 -0.34 -16.76
CA TYR A 501 -13.78 0.07 -15.50
C TYR A 501 -13.47 1.58 -15.42
N HIS A 502 -13.81 2.37 -16.44
CA HIS A 502 -13.43 3.80 -16.58
C HIS A 502 -11.91 4.03 -16.55
N LYS A 503 -11.19 3.18 -17.27
CA LYS A 503 -9.71 3.17 -17.33
C LYS A 503 -9.16 3.37 -18.74
N GLN A 504 -9.93 4.00 -19.63
CA GLN A 504 -9.55 4.15 -21.05
C GLN A 504 -8.22 4.89 -21.25
N GLU A 505 -7.88 5.82 -20.36
CA GLU A 505 -6.63 6.59 -20.42
C GLU A 505 -5.47 5.93 -19.64
N GLU A 506 -5.70 4.77 -19.04
CA GLU A 506 -4.73 4.10 -18.15
C GLU A 506 -4.34 2.70 -18.69
N ASN A 507 -4.22 2.53 -20.00
CA ASN A 507 -3.75 1.27 -20.60
C ASN A 507 -2.30 0.94 -20.20
N SER A 508 -1.52 1.97 -19.87
CA SER A 508 -0.19 1.91 -19.26
C SER A 508 -0.19 2.83 -18.04
N VAL A 509 0.30 2.35 -16.89
CA VAL A 509 0.33 3.14 -15.64
C VAL A 509 1.78 3.40 -15.24
N GLN A 510 2.15 4.66 -15.02
CA GLN A 510 3.49 4.97 -14.50
C GLN A 510 3.63 4.43 -13.08
N LEU A 511 4.63 3.60 -12.84
CA LEU A 511 4.93 3.14 -11.49
C LEU A 511 5.48 4.29 -10.65
N SER A 512 5.01 4.39 -9.41
CA SER A 512 5.48 5.41 -8.48
C SER A 512 6.04 4.78 -7.21
N MET A 513 7.28 5.14 -6.86
CA MET A 513 7.84 4.85 -5.54
C MET A 513 7.47 5.89 -4.48
N MET A 514 6.70 6.91 -4.86
CA MET A 514 6.31 8.06 -4.02
C MET A 514 4.79 8.19 -3.90
N ARG A 515 4.07 7.08 -4.08
CA ARG A 515 2.60 7.04 -4.09
C ARG A 515 2.01 7.52 -2.76
N ASP A 516 2.59 7.05 -1.64
CA ASP A 516 2.05 7.33 -0.30
C ASP A 516 2.70 8.56 0.31
N PHE A 517 4.00 8.76 0.07
CA PHE A 517 4.72 9.97 0.48
C PHE A 517 5.97 10.19 -0.36
N ARG A 518 6.50 11.41 -0.29
CA ARG A 518 7.82 11.79 -0.80
C ARG A 518 8.59 12.56 0.25
N PHE A 519 9.92 12.49 0.24
CA PHE A 519 10.79 13.26 1.12
C PHE A 519 10.82 14.73 0.68
N LEU A 520 10.69 15.67 1.62
CA LEU A 520 10.61 17.12 1.32
C LEU A 520 11.81 17.93 1.86
N GLY A 521 12.62 17.32 2.73
CA GLY A 521 13.76 17.89 3.45
C GLY A 521 13.48 19.14 4.31
N GLY A 522 14.34 19.35 5.31
CA GLY A 522 14.18 20.35 6.36
C GLY A 522 13.98 19.73 7.74
N ALA A 523 14.80 20.15 8.70
CA ALA A 523 14.76 19.71 10.08
C ALA A 523 13.39 19.98 10.72
N THR A 524 12.56 18.94 10.79
CA THR A 524 11.42 18.84 11.70
C THR A 524 11.62 17.64 12.60
N SER A 525 12.72 17.64 13.34
CA SER A 525 12.94 16.75 14.50
C SER A 525 14.28 17.05 15.17
N ALA A 526 14.31 16.95 16.50
CA ALA A 526 15.46 16.80 17.40
C ALA A 526 16.18 18.01 18.05
N GLU A 527 16.24 19.25 17.52
CA GLU A 527 17.15 20.26 18.14
C GLU A 527 16.55 21.24 19.17
N ALA A 528 15.27 21.19 19.50
CA ALA A 528 14.67 22.10 20.50
C ALA A 528 14.53 21.49 21.93
N LEU A 529 15.32 20.47 22.27
CA LEU A 529 15.35 19.83 23.59
C LEU A 529 16.79 19.49 23.99
N ARG A 530 17.64 20.50 24.25
CA ARG A 530 18.68 20.45 25.31
C ARG A 530 19.44 21.77 25.42
N SER A 531 19.66 22.15 26.68
CA SER A 531 20.51 23.23 27.21
C SER A 531 19.97 24.66 27.16
N GLY A 532 19.71 25.18 28.36
CA GLY A 532 19.63 26.61 28.62
C GLY A 532 21.00 27.21 28.95
N SER A 533 21.00 28.54 28.95
CA SER A 533 22.00 29.49 29.44
C SER A 533 23.25 29.74 28.56
N GLY A 534 23.51 31.02 28.27
CA GLY A 534 24.86 31.50 27.92
C GLY A 534 25.00 32.39 26.67
N MET A 535 24.53 33.63 26.76
CA MET A 535 25.09 34.88 26.20
C MET A 535 26.31 34.87 25.21
N VAL A 536 26.17 35.70 24.16
CA VAL A 536 27.11 36.73 23.62
C VAL A 536 27.87 36.47 22.29
N LYS A 537 27.38 37.22 21.28
CA LYS A 537 28.02 38.11 20.29
C LYS A 537 29.05 37.60 19.25
N ALA A 538 28.66 37.93 18.00
CA ALA A 538 29.41 38.67 16.98
C ALA A 538 30.47 37.94 16.14
N ALA A 539 30.16 37.80 14.85
CA ALA A 539 31.03 38.29 13.79
C ALA A 539 30.17 38.60 12.53
N THR A 540 30.10 39.88 12.25
CA THR A 540 29.38 40.55 11.16
C THR A 540 30.26 40.55 9.88
N LEU A 541 29.60 40.80 8.74
CA LEU A 541 30.15 41.40 7.50
C LEU A 541 31.00 40.50 6.60
N LEU A 542 30.39 39.99 5.53
CA LEU A 542 30.68 40.39 4.12
C LEU A 542 29.97 39.41 3.16
N LEU A 543 28.74 39.73 2.74
CA LEU A 543 28.21 39.46 1.38
C LEU A 543 26.80 40.07 1.23
N ALA A 544 26.70 41.38 1.39
CA ALA A 544 25.49 42.12 1.05
C ALA A 544 25.82 43.05 -0.12
N ALA A 545 25.65 42.55 -1.36
CA ALA A 545 25.33 43.37 -2.54
C ALA A 545 25.19 42.58 -3.87
N VAL A 546 24.50 41.42 -3.95
CA VAL A 546 23.77 40.96 -5.18
C VAL A 546 22.62 39.98 -4.83
N LEU A 547 21.81 40.27 -3.81
CA LEU A 547 20.60 39.50 -3.50
C LEU A 547 19.48 40.46 -3.06
N ALA A 548 19.09 41.33 -3.97
CA ALA A 548 17.81 42.03 -3.87
C ALA A 548 16.86 41.37 -4.87
N ALA A 549 15.75 40.83 -4.33
CA ALA A 549 14.62 40.19 -5.03
C ALA A 549 14.66 38.66 -5.22
N ALA A 550 14.83 37.91 -4.13
CA ALA A 550 14.04 36.69 -3.93
C ALA A 550 13.56 36.66 -2.46
N PRO A 551 12.26 36.48 -2.18
CA PRO A 551 11.79 36.37 -0.80
C PRO A 551 12.39 35.11 -0.16
N PRO A 552 12.73 35.12 1.13
CA PRO A 552 13.22 33.92 1.82
C PRO A 552 12.18 32.79 1.70
N PRO A 553 12.58 31.51 1.66
CA PRO A 553 11.63 30.41 1.78
C PRO A 553 10.88 30.60 3.08
N ALA A 554 9.55 30.76 2.98
CA ALA A 554 8.70 30.93 4.14
C ALA A 554 8.87 29.71 5.05
N HIS A 555 9.48 29.87 6.22
CA HIS A 555 9.31 28.91 7.30
C HIS A 555 7.81 28.67 7.42
N ALA A 556 7.35 27.41 7.37
CA ALA A 556 5.93 27.11 7.56
C ALA A 556 5.50 27.78 8.87
N ALA A 557 4.62 28.77 8.79
CA ALA A 557 4.16 29.50 9.96
C ALA A 557 3.59 28.48 10.95
N LEU A 558 3.90 28.60 12.24
CA LEU A 558 3.27 27.76 13.25
C LEU A 558 1.76 28.02 13.27
N SER A 559 0.98 26.98 13.56
CA SER A 559 -0.47 27.12 13.70
C SER A 559 -0.77 28.16 14.76
N LYS A 560 -1.65 29.12 14.47
CA LYS A 560 -2.01 30.14 15.45
C LYS A 560 -2.99 29.62 16.51
N LEU A 561 -3.58 28.44 16.29
CA LEU A 561 -4.42 27.76 17.28
C LEU A 561 -3.61 26.98 18.31
N TRP A 562 -2.37 26.62 17.99
CA TRP A 562 -1.53 25.76 18.83
C TRP A 562 -0.20 26.40 19.20
N GLY A 563 0.49 27.00 18.23
CA GLY A 563 1.88 27.43 18.36
C GLY A 563 2.86 26.28 18.14
N ALA A 564 4.05 26.37 18.73
CA ALA A 564 5.06 25.31 18.63
C ALA A 564 4.72 24.13 19.55
N ALA A 565 4.29 24.42 20.78
CA ALA A 565 4.16 23.45 21.86
C ALA A 565 2.79 23.52 22.57
N GLY A 566 1.82 24.25 22.01
CA GLY A 566 0.49 24.44 22.60
C GLY A 566 0.37 25.70 23.44
N GLU A 567 1.35 26.61 23.36
CA GLU A 567 1.37 27.87 24.11
C GLU A 567 0.28 28.86 23.68
N LEU A 568 -0.26 28.70 22.46
CA LEU A 568 -1.36 29.52 21.96
C LEU A 568 -2.74 28.85 22.17
N TRP A 569 -2.75 27.59 22.61
CA TRP A 569 -3.99 26.84 22.77
C TRP A 569 -4.74 27.26 24.03
N ASP A 570 -6.00 27.70 23.86
CA ASP A 570 -6.96 27.92 24.93
C ASP A 570 -8.23 27.13 24.65
N ALA A 571 -8.56 26.17 25.53
CA ALA A 571 -9.78 25.36 25.44
C ALA A 571 -11.10 26.18 25.48
N ARG A 572 -11.05 27.44 25.91
CA ARG A 572 -12.18 28.38 25.82
C ARG A 572 -12.42 28.89 24.40
N GLY A 573 -11.37 28.92 23.59
CA GLY A 573 -11.36 29.42 22.23
C GLY A 573 -11.99 28.47 21.20
N PRO A 574 -11.62 28.61 19.92
CA PRO A 574 -12.19 27.84 18.82
C PRO A 574 -11.73 26.37 18.79
N LEU A 575 -10.64 26.02 19.50
CA LEU A 575 -10.11 24.66 19.56
C LEU A 575 -10.44 23.99 20.91
N PRO A 576 -11.43 23.09 20.96
CA PRO A 576 -11.82 22.43 22.21
C PRO A 576 -10.74 21.50 22.76
N ASP A 577 -10.92 21.10 24.02
CA ASP A 577 -10.11 20.06 24.67
C ASP A 577 -10.69 18.67 24.40
N PHE A 578 -10.04 17.94 23.50
CA PHE A 578 -10.39 16.57 23.12
C PHE A 578 -9.63 15.51 23.92
N SER A 579 -8.70 15.90 24.81
CA SER A 579 -7.82 14.96 25.52
C SER A 579 -8.57 13.91 26.36
N PHE A 580 -9.83 14.16 26.68
CA PHE A 580 -10.70 13.30 27.49
C PHE A 580 -11.47 12.24 26.69
N ALA A 581 -11.26 12.14 25.38
CA ALA A 581 -11.85 11.08 24.59
C ALA A 581 -11.24 9.71 24.92
N GLY A 582 -12.08 8.66 24.84
CA GLY A 582 -11.68 7.27 25.00
C GLY A 582 -11.93 6.69 26.39
N TYR A 583 -11.61 5.41 26.52
CA TYR A 583 -11.68 4.61 27.74
C TYR A 583 -11.08 5.33 28.93
N MET A 584 -11.84 5.43 30.03
CA MET A 584 -11.42 6.13 31.26
C MET A 584 -10.92 7.55 30.99
N GLN A 585 -11.50 8.20 29.97
CA GLN A 585 -11.15 9.53 29.48
C GLN A 585 -9.68 9.69 29.05
N GLY A 586 -9.03 8.61 28.59
CA GLY A 586 -7.61 8.60 28.23
C GLY A 586 -6.65 8.61 29.43
N ASN A 587 -7.15 8.46 30.66
CA ASN A 587 -6.34 8.41 31.88
C ASN A 587 -5.77 7.03 32.18
N SER A 588 -6.18 5.99 31.45
CA SER A 588 -5.69 4.62 31.66
C SER A 588 -5.57 3.89 30.33
N PRO A 589 -4.57 3.00 30.18
CA PRO A 589 -4.51 2.12 29.03
C PRO A 589 -5.69 1.15 29.04
N LEU A 590 -6.01 0.58 27.88
CA LEU A 590 -7.00 -0.48 27.77
C LEU A 590 -6.58 -1.71 28.59
N PRO A 591 -7.46 -2.27 29.43
CA PRO A 591 -7.11 -3.36 30.32
C PRO A 591 -6.85 -4.67 29.54
N THR A 592 -6.03 -5.55 30.09
CA THR A 592 -5.71 -6.90 29.55
C THR A 592 -5.95 -7.99 30.60
N PRO A 593 -7.19 -8.13 31.13
CA PRO A 593 -7.46 -9.11 32.18
C PRO A 593 -7.14 -10.54 31.70
N PRO A 594 -6.69 -11.44 32.58
CA PRO A 594 -6.38 -12.81 32.22
C PRO A 594 -7.64 -13.57 31.75
N VAL A 595 -7.44 -14.60 30.93
CA VAL A 595 -8.54 -15.46 30.47
C VAL A 595 -9.20 -16.15 31.66
N THR A 596 -10.53 -16.06 31.75
CA THR A 596 -11.29 -16.75 32.79
C THR A 596 -11.69 -18.16 32.34
N ARG A 597 -12.25 -18.28 31.14
CA ARG A 597 -12.69 -19.55 30.54
C ARG A 597 -12.62 -19.49 29.02
N SER A 598 -12.53 -20.66 28.38
CA SER A 598 -12.73 -20.77 26.92
C SER A 598 -14.22 -20.90 26.62
N VAL A 599 -14.66 -20.38 25.47
CA VAL A 599 -16.02 -20.68 24.96
C VAL A 599 -16.20 -22.18 24.69
N LEU A 600 -15.11 -22.91 24.40
CA LEU A 600 -15.15 -24.36 24.16
C LEU A 600 -15.58 -25.16 25.39
N ASP A 601 -15.34 -24.64 26.60
CA ASP A 601 -15.75 -25.28 27.87
C ASP A 601 -17.28 -25.44 27.97
N PHE A 602 -18.03 -24.74 27.11
CA PHE A 602 -19.49 -24.75 27.05
C PHE A 602 -20.04 -25.54 25.85
N ARG A 603 -19.18 -26.20 25.06
CA ARG A 603 -19.59 -27.00 23.92
C ARG A 603 -20.32 -28.26 24.40
N LYS A 604 -21.55 -28.46 23.91
CA LYS A 604 -22.33 -29.67 24.12
C LYS A 604 -22.33 -30.53 22.85
N PRO A 605 -22.44 -31.87 22.95
CA PRO A 605 -22.57 -32.73 21.78
C PRO A 605 -23.74 -32.27 20.88
N ARG A 606 -23.48 -32.17 19.57
CA ARG A 606 -24.46 -31.73 18.53
C ARG A 606 -24.99 -30.30 18.68
N ALA A 607 -24.47 -29.48 19.60
CA ALA A 607 -24.84 -28.07 19.70
C ALA A 607 -24.14 -27.25 18.61
N SER A 608 -24.82 -26.22 18.10
CA SER A 608 -24.22 -25.26 17.18
C SER A 608 -23.14 -24.43 17.89
N ASP A 609 -22.24 -23.80 17.12
CA ASP A 609 -21.32 -22.80 17.68
C ASP A 609 -22.10 -21.68 18.38
N THR A 610 -23.21 -21.23 17.78
CA THR A 610 -24.07 -20.21 18.40
C THR A 610 -24.54 -20.62 19.79
N ASP A 611 -24.99 -21.86 19.99
CA ASP A 611 -25.45 -22.34 21.30
C ASP A 611 -24.31 -22.39 22.33
N MET A 612 -23.11 -22.75 21.89
CA MET A 612 -21.90 -22.72 22.73
C MET A 612 -21.59 -21.31 23.22
N PHE A 613 -21.57 -20.31 22.32
CA PHE A 613 -21.34 -18.91 22.70
C PHE A 613 -22.45 -18.37 23.62
N LEU A 614 -23.72 -18.68 23.33
CA LEU A 614 -24.84 -18.27 24.17
C LEU A 614 -24.77 -18.91 25.56
N ALA A 615 -24.34 -20.16 25.67
CA ALA A 615 -24.15 -20.83 26.96
C ALA A 615 -23.00 -20.18 27.77
N ALA A 616 -21.89 -19.86 27.12
CA ALA A 616 -20.77 -19.16 27.74
C ALA A 616 -21.17 -17.77 28.25
N LEU A 617 -21.89 -16.99 27.44
CA LEU A 617 -22.43 -15.68 27.83
C LEU A 617 -23.45 -15.80 28.97
N ALA A 618 -24.36 -16.78 28.91
CA ALA A 618 -25.33 -17.01 29.97
C ALA A 618 -24.65 -17.36 31.31
N TRP A 619 -23.57 -18.14 31.28
CA TRP A 619 -22.76 -18.40 32.47
C TRP A 619 -22.10 -17.12 33.00
N ALA A 620 -21.49 -16.32 32.12
CA ALA A 620 -20.84 -15.06 32.51
C ALA A 620 -21.84 -14.07 33.12
N HIS A 621 -23.05 -13.95 32.56
CA HIS A 621 -24.12 -13.10 33.08
C HIS A 621 -24.61 -13.48 34.48
N ARG A 622 -24.51 -14.76 34.87
CA ARG A 622 -24.89 -15.22 36.21
C ARG A 622 -23.82 -14.99 37.27
N GLN A 623 -22.60 -14.63 36.88
CA GLN A 623 -21.53 -14.38 37.85
C GLN A 623 -21.77 -13.05 38.58
N PRO A 624 -21.54 -12.98 39.90
CA PRO A 624 -21.70 -11.74 40.64
C PRO A 624 -20.71 -10.69 40.14
N VAL A 625 -21.08 -9.42 40.22
CA VAL A 625 -20.20 -8.31 39.82
C VAL A 625 -18.90 -8.33 40.64
N THR A 626 -18.92 -8.81 41.89
CA THR A 626 -17.75 -8.98 42.76
C THR A 626 -16.71 -9.98 42.23
N ALA A 627 -17.04 -10.81 41.24
CA ALA A 627 -16.09 -11.73 40.59
C ALA A 627 -15.02 -11.00 39.73
N GLY A 628 -15.11 -9.68 39.59
CA GLY A 628 -14.19 -8.88 38.78
C GLY A 628 -14.40 -9.09 37.28
N SER A 629 -13.31 -8.97 36.52
CA SER A 629 -13.32 -9.11 35.06
C SER A 629 -13.44 -10.57 34.64
N ILE A 630 -14.38 -10.82 33.73
CA ILE A 630 -14.58 -12.12 33.09
C ILE A 630 -14.14 -12.01 31.64
N VAL A 631 -13.27 -12.92 31.23
CA VAL A 631 -12.80 -13.02 29.84
C VAL A 631 -13.18 -14.38 29.28
N LEU A 632 -14.01 -14.37 28.26
CA LEU A 632 -14.37 -15.56 27.47
C LEU A 632 -13.44 -15.63 26.25
N ALA A 633 -12.49 -16.57 26.26
CA ALA A 633 -11.55 -16.78 25.18
C ALA A 633 -12.15 -17.59 24.04
N ILE A 634 -11.97 -17.12 22.81
CA ILE A 634 -12.29 -17.81 21.56
C ILE A 634 -10.97 -18.29 20.97
N PRO A 635 -10.77 -19.60 20.79
CA PRO A 635 -9.53 -20.13 20.22
C PRO A 635 -9.44 -19.82 18.72
N PRO A 636 -8.26 -20.01 18.09
CA PRO A 636 -8.12 -19.92 16.64
C PRO A 636 -9.14 -20.82 15.91
N GLY A 637 -9.66 -20.34 14.77
CA GLY A 637 -10.64 -21.05 13.96
C GLY A 637 -11.76 -20.15 13.43
N THR A 638 -12.67 -20.75 12.67
CA THR A 638 -13.89 -20.09 12.17
C THR A 638 -15.11 -20.69 12.85
N PHE A 639 -15.95 -19.85 13.44
CA PHE A 639 -17.16 -20.24 14.17
C PHE A 639 -18.40 -19.65 13.51
N THR A 640 -19.46 -20.45 13.36
CA THR A 640 -20.70 -19.99 12.71
C THR A 640 -21.69 -19.40 13.72
N ILE A 641 -21.99 -18.11 13.57
CA ILE A 641 -22.88 -17.36 14.46
C ILE A 641 -24.18 -17.01 13.73
N GLU A 642 -25.29 -17.60 14.17
CA GLU A 642 -26.62 -17.42 13.56
C GLU A 642 -27.57 -16.56 14.42
N LYS A 643 -27.17 -16.20 15.64
CA LYS A 643 -27.95 -15.34 16.56
C LYS A 643 -27.05 -14.27 17.17
N GLN A 644 -27.66 -13.15 17.57
CA GLN A 644 -26.93 -12.07 18.24
C GLN A 644 -26.30 -12.54 19.56
N LEU A 645 -25.02 -12.27 19.71
CA LEU A 645 -24.25 -12.39 20.95
C LEU A 645 -24.28 -11.05 21.68
N ARG A 646 -24.70 -11.05 22.95
CA ARG A 646 -24.96 -9.82 23.70
C ARG A 646 -24.28 -9.88 25.06
N ILE A 647 -23.46 -8.89 25.36
CA ILE A 647 -22.85 -8.63 26.66
C ILE A 647 -23.73 -7.63 27.38
N ARG A 648 -24.31 -8.05 28.51
CA ARG A 648 -25.29 -7.27 29.31
C ARG A 648 -24.87 -7.07 30.76
N ARG A 649 -23.60 -7.32 31.07
CA ARG A 649 -23.01 -7.07 32.40
C ARG A 649 -21.73 -6.23 32.25
N PRO A 650 -21.33 -5.51 33.31
CA PRO A 650 -20.03 -4.87 33.33
C PRO A 650 -18.90 -5.89 33.43
N ARG A 651 -17.68 -5.48 33.07
CA ARG A 651 -16.45 -6.26 33.21
C ARG A 651 -16.50 -7.63 32.53
N LEU A 652 -17.05 -7.68 31.32
CA LEU A 652 -17.09 -8.88 30.48
C LEU A 652 -16.42 -8.61 29.13
N VAL A 653 -15.47 -9.47 28.78
CA VAL A 653 -14.68 -9.38 27.55
C VAL A 653 -14.84 -10.66 26.73
N LEU A 654 -15.12 -10.49 25.44
CA LEU A 654 -15.05 -11.57 24.47
C LEU A 654 -13.73 -11.43 23.68
N ARG A 655 -12.81 -12.39 23.83
CA ARG A 655 -11.44 -12.29 23.31
C ARG A 655 -11.10 -13.44 22.38
N GLY A 656 -10.80 -13.17 21.11
CA GLY A 656 -10.23 -14.14 20.19
C GLY A 656 -8.70 -14.23 20.27
N ALA A 657 -8.12 -15.16 19.53
CA ALA A 657 -6.68 -15.40 19.48
C ALA A 657 -5.90 -14.39 18.60
N GLY A 658 -6.57 -13.37 18.08
CA GLY A 658 -6.05 -12.36 17.15
C GLY A 658 -6.93 -12.25 15.90
N ARG A 659 -7.08 -11.06 15.33
CA ARG A 659 -8.03 -10.81 14.22
C ARG A 659 -7.83 -11.70 12.98
N GLU A 660 -6.59 -12.12 12.71
CA GLU A 660 -6.26 -13.02 11.59
C GLU A 660 -6.44 -14.51 11.94
N LYS A 661 -6.50 -14.85 13.23
CA LYS A 661 -6.54 -16.25 13.71
C LYS A 661 -7.94 -16.71 14.07
N THR A 662 -8.83 -15.78 14.44
CA THR A 662 -10.20 -16.08 14.88
C THR A 662 -11.21 -15.38 14.00
N ALA A 663 -12.13 -16.13 13.39
CA ALA A 663 -13.21 -15.60 12.57
C ALA A 663 -14.60 -16.02 13.11
N LEU A 664 -15.52 -15.07 13.18
CA LEU A 664 -16.94 -15.33 13.42
C LEU A 664 -17.69 -15.13 12.10
N TYR A 665 -18.10 -16.23 11.47
CA TYR A 665 -18.85 -16.21 10.22
C TYR A 665 -20.35 -16.13 10.50
N ILE A 666 -21.03 -15.14 9.90
CA ILE A 666 -22.46 -14.90 10.07
C ILE A 666 -23.14 -15.12 8.72
N PRO A 667 -23.91 -16.21 8.54
CA PRO A 667 -24.48 -16.56 7.24
C PRO A 667 -25.78 -15.83 6.90
N LYS A 668 -26.41 -15.14 7.86
CA LYS A 668 -27.75 -14.54 7.72
C LYS A 668 -27.73 -13.07 8.16
N SER A 669 -28.52 -12.22 7.52
CA SER A 669 -28.64 -10.81 7.89
C SER A 669 -29.49 -10.63 9.16
N LEU A 670 -29.44 -9.45 9.80
CA LEU A 670 -30.37 -9.15 10.90
C LEU A 670 -31.84 -9.20 10.46
N THR A 671 -32.13 -8.84 9.21
CA THR A 671 -33.48 -8.99 8.64
C THR A 671 -33.92 -10.45 8.60
N ASP A 672 -33.05 -11.38 8.21
CA ASP A 672 -33.36 -12.82 8.19
C ASP A 672 -33.58 -13.39 9.60
N VAL A 673 -32.85 -12.87 10.59
CA VAL A 673 -32.84 -13.39 11.97
C VAL A 673 -33.94 -12.77 12.85
N LEU A 674 -34.20 -11.47 12.70
CA LEU A 674 -35.09 -10.69 13.56
C LEU A 674 -36.33 -10.14 12.83
N GLY A 675 -36.39 -10.29 11.51
CA GLY A 675 -37.36 -9.60 10.66
C GLY A 675 -36.99 -8.14 10.37
N PRO A 676 -37.82 -7.43 9.60
CA PRO A 676 -37.63 -6.01 9.31
C PRO A 676 -37.48 -5.18 10.58
N ASN A 677 -36.55 -4.23 10.57
CA ASN A 677 -36.30 -3.36 11.70
C ASN A 677 -37.53 -2.50 12.02
N LYS A 678 -38.15 -2.74 13.18
CA LYS A 678 -39.35 -2.02 13.62
C LYS A 678 -39.11 -0.55 14.01
N LYS A 679 -37.85 -0.15 14.22
CA LYS A 679 -37.49 1.24 14.59
C LYS A 679 -37.27 2.14 13.37
N ASP A 680 -36.99 1.54 12.22
CA ASP A 680 -36.85 2.24 10.97
C ASP A 680 -38.15 2.14 10.18
N GLY A 681 -38.65 3.26 9.65
CA GLY A 681 -39.93 3.29 8.93
C GLY A 681 -39.94 2.46 7.65
N ASN A 682 -38.78 2.05 7.15
CA ASN A 682 -38.59 1.27 5.95
C ASN A 682 -38.13 -0.17 6.20
N GLY A 683 -37.96 -0.57 7.48
CA GLY A 683 -37.60 -1.93 7.86
C GLY A 683 -36.10 -2.26 7.80
N PHE A 684 -35.20 -1.29 7.63
CA PHE A 684 -33.76 -1.55 7.46
C PHE A 684 -32.92 -1.31 8.71
N TYR A 685 -31.75 -1.95 8.80
CA TYR A 685 -30.81 -1.88 9.91
C TYR A 685 -29.70 -0.85 9.65
N VAL A 686 -30.10 0.39 9.36
CA VAL A 686 -29.21 1.49 8.94
C VAL A 686 -28.20 1.88 10.04
N ASN A 687 -28.71 2.35 11.19
CA ASN A 687 -27.91 2.93 12.29
C ASN A 687 -28.09 2.15 13.61
N THR A 688 -28.49 0.88 13.54
CA THR A 688 -28.76 0.08 14.75
C THR A 688 -28.63 -1.41 14.50
N GLY A 689 -28.40 -2.15 15.58
CA GLY A 689 -28.24 -3.60 15.58
C GLY A 689 -26.83 -4.01 15.17
N GLY A 690 -26.31 -5.04 15.83
CA GLY A 690 -25.09 -5.75 15.45
C GLY A 690 -25.20 -7.22 15.83
N PHE A 691 -24.37 -8.10 15.28
CA PHE A 691 -24.33 -9.49 15.74
C PHE A 691 -23.59 -9.66 17.06
N ILE A 692 -22.60 -8.80 17.33
CA ILE A 692 -21.86 -8.77 18.59
C ILE A 692 -22.17 -7.45 19.31
N ASN A 693 -22.77 -7.51 20.50
CA ASN A 693 -23.35 -6.34 21.14
C ASN A 693 -22.80 -6.12 22.55
N LEU A 694 -22.46 -4.87 22.87
CA LEU A 694 -22.45 -4.39 24.25
C LEU A 694 -23.78 -3.68 24.48
N GLN A 695 -24.67 -4.27 25.29
CA GLN A 695 -26.04 -3.80 25.43
C GLN A 695 -26.37 -3.47 26.87
N GLY A 696 -26.29 -2.17 27.20
CA GLY A 696 -26.77 -1.62 28.45
C GLY A 696 -28.26 -1.23 28.42
N GLU A 697 -28.72 -0.69 29.55
CA GLU A 697 -30.15 -0.42 29.80
C GLU A 697 -30.47 1.06 30.06
N SER A 698 -29.50 1.87 30.47
CA SER A 698 -29.71 3.30 30.75
C SER A 698 -28.55 4.20 30.29
N GLU A 699 -28.89 5.38 29.76
CA GLU A 699 -27.94 6.45 29.42
C GLU A 699 -27.72 7.47 30.55
N GLU A 700 -28.72 7.64 31.43
CA GLU A 700 -28.78 8.69 32.45
C GLU A 700 -28.95 8.06 33.83
N GLY A 701 -28.10 8.45 34.79
CA GLY A 701 -28.21 8.01 36.17
C GLY A 701 -29.00 9.00 37.04
N LYS A 702 -28.99 8.77 38.36
CA LYS A 702 -29.78 9.58 39.30
C LYS A 702 -29.20 11.00 39.45
N PRO A 703 -30.01 12.07 39.32
CA PRO A 703 -29.58 13.44 39.61
C PRO A 703 -29.24 13.58 41.10
N VAL A 704 -28.12 14.26 41.40
CA VAL A 704 -27.66 14.54 42.76
C VAL A 704 -27.56 16.03 43.07
N ALA A 705 -27.45 16.87 42.05
CA ALA A 705 -27.39 18.33 42.20
C ALA A 705 -27.79 19.07 40.91
N THR A 706 -28.21 20.32 41.05
CA THR A 706 -28.43 21.27 39.96
C THR A 706 -27.35 22.35 40.02
N VAL A 707 -26.77 22.71 38.88
CA VAL A 707 -25.81 23.81 38.79
C VAL A 707 -26.54 25.15 38.89
N LEU A 708 -26.02 26.03 39.74
CA LEU A 708 -26.59 27.36 40.01
C LEU A 708 -25.77 28.47 39.35
N GLY A 709 -26.44 29.58 39.04
CA GLY A 709 -25.80 30.78 38.49
C GLY A 709 -25.52 30.68 36.99
N ARG A 710 -24.52 31.43 36.53
CA ARG A 710 -24.15 31.54 35.10
C ARG A 710 -22.67 31.23 34.86
N PRO A 711 -22.16 30.03 35.20
CA PRO A 711 -20.75 29.69 34.98
C PRO A 711 -20.44 29.66 33.47
N ARG A 712 -19.25 30.16 33.11
CA ARG A 712 -18.81 30.29 31.72
C ARG A 712 -18.03 29.07 31.25
N LYS A 713 -18.00 28.86 29.93
CA LYS A 713 -17.11 27.92 29.26
C LYS A 713 -15.67 28.13 29.76
N GLY A 714 -15.00 27.04 30.13
CA GLY A 714 -13.65 27.07 30.68
C GLY A 714 -13.56 27.01 32.21
N GLU A 715 -14.65 27.28 32.94
CA GLU A 715 -14.64 27.20 34.41
C GLU A 715 -14.58 25.75 34.91
N THR A 716 -13.93 25.53 36.05
CA THR A 716 -13.84 24.22 36.73
C THR A 716 -14.55 24.20 38.08
N ARG A 717 -15.11 25.32 38.52
CA ARG A 717 -15.74 25.48 39.83
C ARG A 717 -17.22 25.76 39.63
N LEU A 718 -18.08 24.83 40.04
CA LEU A 718 -19.52 24.94 39.90
C LEU A 718 -20.16 25.15 41.26
N ARG A 719 -21.01 26.17 41.39
CA ARG A 719 -21.91 26.27 42.54
C ARG A 719 -23.14 25.39 42.29
N VAL A 720 -23.55 24.63 43.29
CA VAL A 720 -24.68 23.71 43.18
C VAL A 720 -25.66 23.88 44.34
N ASP A 721 -26.91 23.46 44.12
CA ASP A 721 -27.97 23.49 45.15
C ASP A 721 -27.77 22.45 46.28
N ASN A 722 -27.02 21.38 46.03
CA ASN A 722 -26.80 20.31 46.97
C ASN A 722 -25.47 19.58 46.70
N THR A 723 -24.70 19.28 47.76
CA THR A 723 -23.45 18.52 47.68
C THR A 723 -23.47 17.19 48.40
N LYS A 724 -24.55 16.84 49.12
CA LYS A 724 -24.63 15.60 49.93
C LYS A 724 -24.45 14.31 49.11
N GLY A 725 -24.78 14.34 47.82
CA GLY A 725 -24.66 13.20 46.92
C GLY A 725 -23.34 13.14 46.13
N ILE A 726 -22.41 14.06 46.38
CA ILE A 726 -21.19 14.28 45.60
C ILE A 726 -19.95 13.95 46.43
N GLN A 727 -19.06 13.11 45.90
CA GLN A 727 -17.84 12.67 46.58
C GLN A 727 -16.60 12.99 45.75
N PRO A 728 -15.55 13.58 46.36
CA PRO A 728 -14.24 13.72 45.71
C PRO A 728 -13.70 12.37 45.20
N GLY A 729 -13.03 12.38 44.06
CA GLY A 729 -12.45 11.21 43.38
C GLY A 729 -13.40 10.49 42.42
N GLN A 730 -14.72 10.67 42.53
CA GLN A 730 -15.71 9.99 41.68
C GLN A 730 -16.00 10.76 40.39
N LEU A 731 -16.38 10.01 39.34
CA LEU A 731 -16.87 10.53 38.06
C LEU A 731 -18.38 10.77 38.12
N TYR A 732 -18.81 11.92 37.61
CA TYR A 732 -20.21 12.29 37.47
C TYR A 732 -20.50 12.76 36.04
N ASP A 733 -21.73 12.52 35.58
CA ASP A 733 -22.21 13.08 34.31
C ASP A 733 -22.91 14.41 34.57
N VAL A 734 -22.48 15.46 33.88
CA VAL A 734 -23.20 16.74 33.88
C VAL A 734 -24.08 16.79 32.65
N TRP A 735 -25.39 16.68 32.85
CA TRP A 735 -26.41 16.70 31.81
C TRP A 735 -26.91 18.11 31.57
N PHE A 736 -27.06 18.47 30.29
CA PHE A 736 -27.58 19.75 29.84
C PHE A 736 -28.97 19.55 29.23
N LYS A 737 -29.99 20.10 29.86
CA LYS A 737 -31.35 20.11 29.34
C LYS A 737 -31.66 21.44 28.68
N ASP A 738 -31.87 21.42 27.37
CA ASP A 738 -32.22 22.58 26.57
C ASP A 738 -33.57 23.21 26.96
N ILE A 739 -33.67 24.53 26.85
CA ILE A 739 -34.89 25.31 27.03
C ILE A 739 -35.26 25.94 25.68
N LYS A 740 -36.26 25.35 25.01
CA LYS A 740 -36.86 25.90 23.77
C LYS A 740 -35.84 26.20 22.65
N GLY A 741 -34.85 25.34 22.47
CA GLY A 741 -33.81 25.45 21.43
C GLY A 741 -32.69 26.45 21.73
N LYS A 742 -32.77 27.21 22.81
CA LYS A 742 -31.79 28.25 23.14
C LYS A 742 -30.40 27.66 23.45
N PHE A 743 -30.31 26.50 24.09
CA PHE A 743 -29.04 25.84 24.33
C PHE A 743 -28.42 25.32 23.04
N ASN A 744 -29.25 24.90 22.08
CA ASN A 744 -28.77 24.47 20.78
C ASN A 744 -28.09 25.61 20.02
N ASN A 745 -28.66 26.83 20.07
CA ASN A 745 -28.02 28.03 19.52
C ASN A 745 -26.67 28.31 20.21
N LEU A 746 -26.59 28.15 21.53
CA LEU A 746 -25.35 28.32 22.28
C LEU A 746 -24.26 27.34 21.81
N MET A 747 -24.59 26.09 21.49
CA MET A 747 -23.62 25.11 20.95
C MET A 747 -23.10 25.48 19.55
N PHE A 748 -23.81 26.33 18.81
CA PHE A 748 -23.34 26.96 17.57
C PHE A 748 -22.65 28.31 17.81
N ASN A 749 -22.25 28.64 19.05
CA ASN A 749 -21.74 29.96 19.45
C ASN A 749 -22.71 31.11 19.13
N ASN A 750 -24.02 30.85 19.02
CA ASN A 750 -25.04 31.79 18.54
C ASN A 750 -24.78 32.37 17.14
N LEU A 751 -23.94 31.71 16.33
CA LEU A 751 -23.62 32.11 14.96
C LEU A 751 -24.48 31.38 13.90
N ALA A 752 -25.26 30.39 14.32
CA ALA A 752 -26.26 29.71 13.49
C ALA A 752 -27.51 29.41 14.32
N VAL A 753 -28.65 29.38 13.63
CA VAL A 753 -29.93 28.97 14.23
C VAL A 753 -29.99 27.45 14.25
N ALA A 754 -30.21 26.90 15.43
CA ALA A 754 -30.41 25.47 15.59
C ALA A 754 -31.74 25.02 14.98
N PRO A 755 -31.80 23.78 14.47
CA PRO A 755 -33.04 23.20 13.95
C PRO A 755 -34.11 23.02 15.03
N ASP A 756 -35.35 23.44 14.72
CA ASP A 756 -36.51 23.30 15.62
C ASP A 756 -36.82 21.84 15.99
N THR A 757 -36.45 20.88 15.13
CA THR A 757 -36.64 19.43 15.38
C THR A 757 -35.99 18.95 16.68
N TYR A 758 -34.98 19.67 17.18
CA TYR A 758 -34.26 19.31 18.41
C TYR A 758 -34.55 20.26 19.60
N ALA A 759 -35.51 21.17 19.46
CA ALA A 759 -35.88 22.08 20.54
C ALA A 759 -36.48 21.32 21.73
N GLY A 760 -35.88 21.45 22.91
CA GLY A 760 -36.29 20.78 24.14
C GLY A 760 -35.96 19.28 24.24
N SER A 761 -35.36 18.70 23.19
CA SER A 761 -35.04 17.26 23.10
C SER A 761 -33.53 16.98 22.96
N THR A 762 -32.70 18.00 23.17
CA THR A 762 -31.24 17.92 23.10
C THR A 762 -30.65 16.89 24.06
N ARG A 763 -29.79 16.02 23.53
CA ARG A 763 -28.94 15.14 24.34
C ARG A 763 -27.53 15.70 24.37
N ALA A 764 -27.14 16.27 25.51
CA ALA A 764 -25.79 16.75 25.73
C ALA A 764 -25.38 16.47 27.17
N LYS A 765 -24.23 15.81 27.33
CA LYS A 765 -23.57 15.66 28.62
C LYS A 765 -22.05 15.75 28.45
N TYR A 766 -21.36 15.90 29.57
CA TYR A 766 -19.93 15.61 29.65
C TYR A 766 -19.64 14.96 31.00
N THR A 767 -18.64 14.09 31.03
CA THR A 767 -18.23 13.39 32.25
C THR A 767 -17.02 14.09 32.87
N ALA A 768 -17.05 14.30 34.19
CA ALA A 768 -15.95 14.92 34.90
C ALA A 768 -15.77 14.28 36.28
N ARG A 769 -14.50 14.17 36.72
CA ARG A 769 -14.18 13.80 38.09
C ARG A 769 -14.32 14.99 39.00
N VAL A 770 -14.86 14.76 40.19
CA VAL A 770 -14.89 15.77 41.25
C VAL A 770 -13.56 15.72 42.00
N LEU A 771 -12.81 16.81 41.97
CA LEU A 771 -11.53 16.94 42.69
C LEU A 771 -11.74 17.36 44.15
N ALA A 772 -12.73 18.23 44.41
CA ALA A 772 -13.02 18.71 45.75
C ALA A 772 -14.47 19.18 45.89
N VAL A 773 -14.99 19.12 47.10
CA VAL A 773 -16.28 19.72 47.49
C VAL A 773 -16.01 20.68 48.65
N LYS A 774 -16.39 21.96 48.49
CA LYS A 774 -16.18 23.02 49.48
C LYS A 774 -17.47 23.81 49.66
N GLY A 775 -18.26 23.49 50.69
CA GLY A 775 -19.60 24.06 50.87
C GLY A 775 -20.52 23.71 49.69
N GLU A 776 -21.02 24.73 49.00
CA GLU A 776 -21.84 24.60 47.76
C GLU A 776 -21.00 24.53 46.47
N ILE A 777 -19.66 24.57 46.57
CA ILE A 777 -18.78 24.56 45.40
C ILE A 777 -18.24 23.16 45.13
N VAL A 778 -18.44 22.68 43.91
CA VAL A 778 -17.86 21.46 43.36
C VAL A 778 -16.72 21.84 42.40
N VAL A 779 -15.53 21.29 42.60
CA VAL A 779 -14.36 21.51 41.73
C VAL A 779 -14.18 20.29 40.82
N LEU A 780 -14.09 20.51 39.52
CA LEU A 780 -14.01 19.47 38.49
C LEU A 780 -12.60 19.33 37.90
N GLU A 781 -12.27 18.12 37.46
CA GLU A 781 -11.04 17.76 36.72
C GLU A 781 -10.97 18.42 35.35
N ARG A 782 -12.11 18.53 34.66
CA ARG A 782 -12.21 19.07 33.31
C ARG A 782 -12.97 20.38 33.31
N ARG A 783 -12.56 21.29 32.43
CA ARG A 783 -13.21 22.58 32.18
C ARG A 783 -14.60 22.39 31.56
N LEU A 784 -15.54 23.26 31.92
CA LEU A 784 -16.89 23.27 31.38
C LEU A 784 -16.86 23.58 29.86
N PRO A 785 -17.49 22.75 28.99
CA PRO A 785 -17.41 22.94 27.55
C PRO A 785 -18.32 24.03 26.98
N TYR A 786 -19.37 24.42 27.71
CA TYR A 786 -20.38 25.39 27.28
C TYR A 786 -20.69 26.39 28.40
N ASN A 787 -21.22 27.56 28.04
CA ASN A 787 -21.82 28.45 29.04
C ASN A 787 -23.09 27.82 29.60
N ILE A 788 -23.32 27.96 30.90
CA ILE A 788 -24.62 27.65 31.51
C ILE A 788 -25.36 28.98 31.69
N ASP A 789 -26.42 29.14 30.92
CA ASP A 789 -27.38 30.24 31.07
C ASP A 789 -28.72 29.63 31.55
N PRO A 790 -29.21 29.94 32.76
CA PRO A 790 -30.46 29.41 33.29
C PRO A 790 -31.70 29.69 32.42
N GLU A 791 -31.63 30.66 31.51
CA GLU A 791 -32.70 30.96 30.55
C GLU A 791 -32.64 30.09 29.29
N ALA A 792 -31.52 29.41 29.06
CA ALA A 792 -31.26 28.58 27.88
C ALA A 792 -31.07 27.11 28.20
N VAL A 793 -30.50 26.76 29.37
CA VAL A 793 -30.15 25.39 29.75
C VAL A 793 -30.27 25.15 31.25
N VAL A 794 -30.80 23.99 31.63
CA VAL A 794 -30.73 23.46 32.99
C VAL A 794 -29.62 22.41 33.05
N ALA A 795 -28.57 22.68 33.81
CA ALA A 795 -27.45 21.75 34.00
C ALA A 795 -27.58 21.00 35.33
N ARG A 796 -27.50 19.66 35.30
CA ARG A 796 -27.60 18.80 36.48
C ARG A 796 -26.44 17.82 36.55
N ILE A 797 -25.98 17.56 37.77
CA ILE A 797 -24.96 16.54 38.06
C ILE A 797 -25.68 15.24 38.40
N HIS A 798 -25.34 14.17 37.68
CA HIS A 798 -25.90 12.84 37.83
C HIS A 798 -24.80 11.85 38.22
N ARG A 799 -25.16 10.87 39.05
CA ARG A 799 -24.35 9.66 39.16
C ARG A 799 -24.30 8.96 37.80
N ARG A 800 -23.21 8.26 37.52
CA ARG A 800 -23.14 7.38 36.35
C ARG A 800 -24.23 6.30 36.44
N PRO A 801 -24.88 5.91 35.33
CA PRO A 801 -25.90 4.88 35.35
C PRO A 801 -25.31 3.53 35.74
N ASP A 802 -26.11 2.67 36.38
CA ASP A 802 -25.75 1.27 36.58
C ASP A 802 -26.09 0.50 35.30
N THR A 803 -25.11 0.41 34.40
CA THR A 803 -25.26 -0.18 33.05
C THR A 803 -23.98 -0.93 32.66
N VAL A 804 -23.87 -1.42 31.42
CA VAL A 804 -22.65 -2.08 30.92
C VAL A 804 -21.46 -1.11 30.95
N HIS A 805 -20.39 -1.51 31.63
CA HIS A 805 -19.15 -0.75 31.68
C HIS A 805 -17.93 -1.64 31.84
N GLU A 806 -16.75 -1.14 31.48
CA GLU A 806 -15.48 -1.89 31.55
C GLU A 806 -15.53 -3.22 30.79
N SER A 807 -16.29 -3.25 29.69
CA SER A 807 -16.51 -4.44 28.86
C SER A 807 -15.97 -4.22 27.45
N GLY A 808 -15.64 -5.31 26.74
CA GLY A 808 -15.06 -5.15 25.40
C GLY A 808 -15.09 -6.40 24.52
N VAL A 809 -14.72 -6.17 23.26
CA VAL A 809 -14.53 -7.21 22.24
C VAL A 809 -13.15 -7.06 21.64
N GLU A 810 -12.45 -8.18 21.45
CA GLU A 810 -11.05 -8.10 21.01
C GLU A 810 -10.52 -9.34 20.30
N GLY A 811 -9.63 -9.15 19.32
CA GLY A 811 -8.82 -10.21 18.73
C GLY A 811 -9.57 -11.17 17.80
N PHE A 812 -10.55 -10.70 17.01
CA PHE A 812 -11.25 -11.53 16.02
C PHE A 812 -11.87 -10.72 14.88
N THR A 813 -12.14 -11.40 13.76
CA THR A 813 -12.80 -10.83 12.57
C THR A 813 -14.22 -11.36 12.41
N VAL A 814 -15.18 -10.48 12.13
CA VAL A 814 -16.56 -10.84 11.78
C VAL A 814 -16.71 -10.87 10.26
N LYS A 815 -17.20 -11.99 9.71
CA LYS A 815 -17.31 -12.20 8.25
C LYS A 815 -18.75 -12.44 7.85
N PHE A 816 -19.19 -11.77 6.79
CA PHE A 816 -20.50 -11.95 6.16
C PHE A 816 -20.36 -12.56 4.76
N PRO A 817 -21.39 -13.25 4.25
CA PRO A 817 -21.44 -13.64 2.85
C PRO A 817 -21.34 -12.39 1.96
N TRP A 818 -20.67 -12.53 0.81
CA TRP A 818 -20.63 -11.44 -0.16
C TRP A 818 -22.00 -11.29 -0.84
N SER A 819 -22.50 -10.06 -0.90
CA SER A 819 -23.64 -9.66 -1.72
C SER A 819 -23.39 -8.25 -2.26
N PRO A 820 -24.00 -7.88 -3.40
CA PRO A 820 -24.08 -6.47 -3.79
C PRO A 820 -24.66 -5.65 -2.63
N TYR A 821 -24.14 -4.44 -2.44
CA TYR A 821 -24.65 -3.50 -1.48
C TYR A 821 -26.00 -2.96 -1.98
N GLY A 822 -27.06 -3.13 -1.18
CA GLY A 822 -28.42 -2.73 -1.55
C GLY A 822 -28.61 -1.21 -1.72
N GLY A 823 -27.62 -0.43 -1.28
CA GLY A 823 -27.61 1.02 -1.37
C GLY A 823 -27.92 1.72 -0.06
N HIS A 824 -27.71 3.03 -0.09
CA HIS A 824 -27.95 3.91 1.04
C HIS A 824 -29.37 3.73 1.61
N HIS A 825 -29.46 3.54 2.93
CA HIS A 825 -30.70 3.30 3.67
C HIS A 825 -31.43 2.01 3.26
N CYS A 826 -30.71 1.00 2.77
CA CYS A 826 -31.25 -0.30 2.36
C CYS A 826 -30.50 -1.47 3.03
N GLU A 827 -29.86 -1.23 4.17
CA GLU A 827 -29.02 -2.21 4.85
C GLU A 827 -29.88 -3.32 5.48
N VAL A 828 -29.73 -4.54 4.97
CA VAL A 828 -30.44 -5.73 5.50
C VAL A 828 -29.89 -6.14 6.88
N GLY A 829 -28.72 -5.61 7.24
CA GLY A 829 -28.15 -5.72 8.57
C GLY A 829 -27.03 -6.72 8.67
N TYR A 830 -26.10 -6.73 7.71
CA TYR A 830 -24.78 -7.31 7.92
C TYR A 830 -23.93 -6.41 8.81
N ASN A 831 -24.40 -6.21 10.04
CA ASN A 831 -23.81 -5.29 11.01
C ASN A 831 -22.98 -6.08 12.03
N ALA A 832 -21.68 -5.82 12.12
CA ALA A 832 -20.80 -6.62 12.98
C ALA A 832 -20.98 -6.28 14.46
N PHE A 833 -20.72 -5.03 14.85
CA PHE A 833 -20.68 -4.61 16.24
C PHE A 833 -21.70 -3.50 16.55
N GLU A 834 -22.43 -3.60 17.67
CA GLU A 834 -23.24 -2.50 18.23
C GLU A 834 -22.87 -2.27 19.69
N PHE A 835 -22.48 -1.05 20.05
CA PHE A 835 -22.34 -0.65 21.44
C PHE A 835 -23.46 0.32 21.82
N ARG A 836 -24.18 0.01 22.89
CA ARG A 836 -25.40 0.72 23.23
C ARG A 836 -25.52 0.94 24.74
N LEU A 837 -25.77 2.19 25.13
CA LEU A 837 -26.06 2.59 26.52
C LEU A 837 -25.01 2.07 27.52
N ALA A 838 -23.74 2.18 27.14
CA ALA A 838 -22.59 1.63 27.85
C ALA A 838 -21.51 2.70 28.05
N TYR A 839 -20.59 2.50 28.99
CA TYR A 839 -19.49 3.43 29.19
C TYR A 839 -18.17 2.76 29.55
N ASP A 840 -17.04 3.44 29.32
CA ASP A 840 -15.71 2.88 29.59
C ASP A 840 -15.54 1.49 28.95
N CYS A 841 -15.95 1.34 27.69
CA CYS A 841 -15.91 0.09 26.94
C CYS A 841 -14.96 0.18 25.75
N TRP A 842 -14.61 -0.96 25.13
CA TRP A 842 -13.68 -0.96 24.00
C TRP A 842 -13.91 -2.03 22.94
N ALA A 843 -13.41 -1.74 21.74
CA ALA A 843 -13.12 -2.71 20.70
C ALA A 843 -11.62 -2.64 20.37
N ARG A 844 -10.90 -3.77 20.36
CA ARG A 844 -9.44 -3.80 20.12
C ARG A 844 -9.03 -4.94 19.21
N ASP A 845 -8.21 -4.67 18.18
CA ASP A 845 -7.74 -5.69 17.24
C ASP A 845 -8.90 -6.52 16.66
N VAL A 846 -9.84 -5.84 16.00
CA VAL A 846 -11.03 -6.48 15.41
C VAL A 846 -11.09 -6.20 13.91
N GLY A 847 -11.80 -7.05 13.18
CA GLY A 847 -11.96 -6.92 11.73
C GLY A 847 -13.39 -7.16 11.24
N THR A 848 -13.71 -6.66 10.06
CA THR A 848 -14.95 -6.98 9.35
C THR A 848 -14.71 -7.28 7.88
N VAL A 849 -15.41 -8.29 7.36
CA VAL A 849 -15.41 -8.62 5.92
C VAL A 849 -16.84 -8.62 5.38
N ASN A 850 -17.09 -7.84 4.32
CA ASN A 850 -18.39 -7.69 3.64
C ASN A 850 -19.52 -7.15 4.52
N ALA A 851 -19.20 -6.26 5.48
CA ALA A 851 -20.20 -5.69 6.38
C ALA A 851 -21.00 -4.54 5.74
N ASP A 852 -22.29 -4.44 6.07
CA ASP A 852 -23.08 -3.23 5.85
C ASP A 852 -22.63 -2.14 6.83
N ASN A 853 -22.48 -2.49 8.11
CA ASN A 853 -21.93 -1.61 9.13
C ASN A 853 -20.87 -2.33 9.95
N ALA A 854 -19.68 -1.74 10.11
CA ALA A 854 -18.64 -2.37 10.92
C ALA A 854 -18.89 -2.15 12.42
N LEU A 855 -18.99 -0.91 12.89
CA LEU A 855 -19.30 -0.60 14.30
C LEU A 855 -20.23 0.61 14.41
N VAL A 856 -21.41 0.38 14.99
CA VAL A 856 -22.39 1.43 15.32
C VAL A 856 -22.47 1.62 16.83
N MET A 857 -22.53 2.88 17.28
CA MET A 857 -22.56 3.22 18.70
C MET A 857 -23.71 4.17 19.01
N PHE A 858 -24.44 3.89 20.09
CA PHE A 858 -25.59 4.70 20.50
C PHE A 858 -25.64 4.93 22.01
N GLY A 859 -25.62 6.19 22.44
CA GLY A 859 -25.77 6.52 23.86
C GLY A 859 -24.60 6.06 24.73
N VAL A 860 -23.39 5.95 24.16
CA VAL A 860 -22.21 5.49 24.90
C VAL A 860 -21.33 6.64 25.38
N THR A 861 -20.44 6.39 26.35
CA THR A 861 -19.51 7.41 26.85
C THR A 861 -18.13 6.83 27.14
N SER A 862 -17.06 7.54 26.77
CA SER A 862 -15.68 7.10 27.06
C SER A 862 -15.36 5.73 26.45
N VAL A 863 -15.64 5.56 25.16
CA VAL A 863 -15.36 4.31 24.42
C VAL A 863 -14.12 4.47 23.56
N THR A 864 -13.24 3.46 23.55
CA THR A 864 -12.09 3.38 22.63
C THR A 864 -12.25 2.26 21.62
N VAL A 865 -12.03 2.58 20.35
CA VAL A 865 -11.92 1.63 19.24
C VAL A 865 -10.48 1.70 18.73
N SER A 866 -9.73 0.61 18.82
CA SER A 866 -8.29 0.59 18.48
C SER A 866 -7.97 -0.56 17.54
N GLY A 867 -7.50 -0.25 16.33
CA GLY A 867 -7.10 -1.26 15.35
C GLY A 867 -8.27 -2.00 14.72
N LEU A 868 -9.22 -1.28 14.13
CA LEU A 868 -10.32 -1.85 13.35
C LEU A 868 -9.93 -1.95 11.87
N LEU A 869 -10.00 -3.16 11.31
CA LEU A 869 -9.79 -3.43 9.88
C LEU A 869 -11.12 -3.67 9.17
N ILE A 870 -11.40 -2.90 8.11
CA ILE A 870 -12.62 -3.04 7.30
C ILE A 870 -12.24 -3.43 5.88
N GLN A 871 -12.80 -4.55 5.41
CA GLN A 871 -12.50 -5.10 4.09
C GLN A 871 -13.75 -5.67 3.41
N VAL A 872 -13.63 -5.86 2.10
CA VAL A 872 -14.55 -6.66 1.29
C VAL A 872 -13.75 -7.68 0.48
N THR A 873 -14.36 -8.83 0.19
CA THR A 873 -13.71 -9.86 -0.64
C THR A 873 -13.60 -9.45 -2.11
N LYS A 874 -14.54 -8.61 -2.56
CA LYS A 874 -14.58 -7.88 -3.84
C LYS A 874 -15.55 -6.73 -3.67
N THR A 875 -15.48 -5.70 -4.52
CA THR A 875 -16.40 -4.56 -4.40
C THR A 875 -17.86 -5.02 -4.35
N ARG A 876 -18.64 -4.45 -3.43
CA ARG A 876 -20.07 -4.65 -3.30
C ARG A 876 -20.85 -3.53 -4.01
N ALA A 877 -20.17 -2.47 -4.44
CA ALA A 877 -20.75 -1.45 -5.31
C ALA A 877 -21.24 -2.09 -6.62
N ASN A 878 -22.41 -1.67 -7.08
CA ASN A 878 -23.04 -2.23 -8.28
C ASN A 878 -23.65 -1.17 -9.21
N ARG A 879 -23.70 0.09 -8.78
CA ARG A 879 -24.23 1.25 -9.55
C ARG A 879 -25.69 1.11 -10.02
N ILE A 880 -26.40 0.06 -9.61
CA ILE A 880 -27.84 -0.07 -9.84
C ILE A 880 -28.53 0.87 -8.85
N PRO A 881 -29.39 1.80 -9.30
CA PRO A 881 -30.10 2.67 -8.38
C PRO A 881 -30.86 1.87 -7.30
N ASN A 882 -30.75 2.31 -6.05
CA ASN A 882 -31.52 1.72 -4.96
C ASN A 882 -33.01 2.05 -5.12
N LYS A 883 -33.85 1.60 -4.18
CA LYS A 883 -35.30 1.85 -4.22
C LYS A 883 -35.69 3.35 -4.15
N TRP A 884 -34.73 4.23 -3.84
CA TRP A 884 -34.90 5.68 -3.79
C TRP A 884 -34.37 6.38 -5.05
N GLY A 885 -33.83 5.64 -6.02
CA GLY A 885 -33.21 6.18 -7.23
C GLY A 885 -31.77 6.68 -7.03
N GLU A 886 -31.15 6.38 -5.89
CA GLU A 886 -29.78 6.80 -5.58
C GLU A 886 -28.77 5.74 -6.05
N THR A 887 -27.59 6.18 -6.51
CA THR A 887 -26.54 5.25 -6.95
C THR A 887 -25.97 4.41 -5.80
N THR A 888 -25.66 3.15 -6.10
CA THR A 888 -25.05 2.17 -5.17
C THR A 888 -23.55 2.05 -5.43
N ASP A 889 -22.82 3.16 -5.33
CA ASP A 889 -21.39 3.29 -5.59
C ASP A 889 -20.52 3.14 -4.33
N ALA A 890 -20.99 2.34 -3.38
CA ALA A 890 -20.32 2.04 -2.12
C ALA A 890 -20.38 0.54 -1.80
N ASP A 891 -19.47 0.10 -0.94
CA ASP A 891 -19.30 -1.27 -0.49
C ASP A 891 -20.09 -1.59 0.80
N GLY A 892 -20.66 -0.57 1.43
CA GLY A 892 -21.39 -0.65 2.69
C GLY A 892 -21.81 0.75 3.16
N HIS A 893 -22.38 0.84 4.36
CA HIS A 893 -22.89 2.09 4.93
C HIS A 893 -21.88 2.74 5.89
N TRP A 894 -21.84 2.32 7.17
CA TRP A 894 -20.94 2.89 8.18
C TRP A 894 -19.72 2.03 8.43
N GLY A 895 -18.54 2.65 8.45
CA GLY A 895 -17.36 2.03 9.03
C GLY A 895 -17.44 2.12 10.55
N VAL A 896 -17.19 3.31 11.09
CA VAL A 896 -17.41 3.60 12.51
C VAL A 896 -18.32 4.82 12.68
N GLN A 897 -19.41 4.62 13.41
CA GLN A 897 -20.40 5.65 13.70
C GLN A 897 -20.65 5.76 15.20
N HIS A 898 -20.80 6.98 15.70
CA HIS A 898 -21.32 7.22 17.05
C HIS A 898 -22.44 8.26 17.05
N GLY A 899 -23.63 7.86 17.51
CA GLY A 899 -24.81 8.70 17.69
C GLY A 899 -25.16 8.87 19.17
N HIS A 900 -25.60 10.06 19.57
CA HIS A 900 -25.91 10.42 20.96
C HIS A 900 -24.83 10.01 21.98
N SER A 901 -23.57 10.02 21.56
CA SER A 901 -22.44 9.45 22.30
C SER A 901 -21.38 10.51 22.61
N PHE A 902 -20.60 10.29 23.66
CA PHE A 902 -19.72 11.30 24.24
C PHE A 902 -18.31 10.76 24.51
N ASP A 903 -17.28 11.58 24.31
CA ASP A 903 -15.88 11.25 24.65
C ASP A 903 -15.41 9.95 23.97
N ILE A 904 -15.56 9.85 22.64
CA ILE A 904 -15.26 8.65 21.85
C ILE A 904 -13.86 8.77 21.24
N LEU A 905 -13.04 7.73 21.34
CA LEU A 905 -11.74 7.64 20.68
C LEU A 905 -11.74 6.49 19.68
N VAL A 906 -11.42 6.79 18.43
CA VAL A 906 -11.18 5.81 17.36
C VAL A 906 -9.77 6.03 16.85
N GLU A 907 -8.92 5.01 16.95
CA GLU A 907 -7.54 5.05 16.52
C GLU A 907 -7.19 3.85 15.63
N ASN A 908 -6.28 4.04 14.69
CA ASN A 908 -5.77 2.98 13.83
C ASN A 908 -6.89 2.26 13.04
N LEU A 909 -7.83 3.03 12.48
CA LEU A 909 -8.84 2.53 11.55
C LEU A 909 -8.20 2.32 10.17
N ASP A 910 -8.35 1.12 9.61
CA ASP A 910 -7.90 0.76 8.25
C ASP A 910 -9.13 0.38 7.40
N SER A 911 -9.64 1.32 6.59
CA SER A 911 -10.75 1.10 5.68
C SER A 911 -10.25 0.84 4.26
N ARG A 912 -10.24 -0.44 3.84
CA ARG A 912 -9.74 -0.86 2.51
C ARG A 912 -10.80 -0.87 1.41
N CYS A 913 -12.00 -0.39 1.71
CA CYS A 913 -13.14 -0.32 0.81
C CYS A 913 -13.74 1.10 0.82
N ARG A 914 -14.72 1.38 -0.05
CA ARG A 914 -15.41 2.68 -0.08
C ARG A 914 -16.78 2.53 0.56
N LEU A 915 -16.97 3.01 1.78
CA LEU A 915 -18.28 2.98 2.45
C LEU A 915 -19.10 4.24 2.12
N MET A 916 -20.37 4.33 2.53
CA MET A 916 -21.11 5.61 2.45
C MET A 916 -20.50 6.63 3.40
N HIS A 917 -20.19 6.20 4.62
CA HIS A 917 -19.60 6.99 5.70
C HIS A 917 -18.52 6.14 6.41
N ASP A 918 -17.25 6.36 6.08
CA ASP A 918 -16.14 5.54 6.60
C ASP A 918 -15.92 5.77 8.10
N ALA A 919 -15.90 7.04 8.52
CA ALA A 919 -15.79 7.43 9.91
C ALA A 919 -16.65 8.66 10.14
N GLY A 920 -17.53 8.63 11.15
CA GLY A 920 -18.41 9.78 11.32
C GLY A 920 -19.09 9.94 12.67
N THR A 921 -19.54 11.18 12.87
CA THR A 921 -20.31 11.62 14.02
C THR A 921 -21.77 11.80 13.62
N ASP A 922 -22.65 11.03 14.24
CA ASP A 922 -24.10 11.12 14.04
C ASP A 922 -24.77 12.05 15.09
N ALA A 923 -26.08 12.20 15.00
CA ALA A 923 -26.86 13.18 15.73
C ALA A 923 -26.55 13.25 17.24
N ALA A 924 -26.45 14.48 17.73
CA ALA A 924 -26.20 14.88 19.12
C ALA A 924 -24.90 14.39 19.77
N SER A 925 -24.06 13.61 19.09
CA SER A 925 -22.76 13.16 19.60
C SER A 925 -21.75 14.29 19.76
N LYS A 926 -20.84 14.18 20.75
CA LYS A 926 -19.85 15.23 21.08
C LYS A 926 -18.53 14.64 21.57
N TRP A 927 -17.45 15.40 21.41
CA TRP A 927 -16.12 15.04 21.90
C TRP A 927 -15.60 13.73 21.31
N GLY A 928 -15.96 13.44 20.06
CA GLY A 928 -15.39 12.32 19.31
C GLY A 928 -13.99 12.67 18.80
N VAL A 929 -13.12 11.67 18.72
CA VAL A 929 -11.78 11.75 18.16
C VAL A 929 -11.58 10.57 17.23
N PHE A 930 -11.18 10.84 16.00
CA PHE A 930 -10.69 9.86 15.04
C PHE A 930 -9.23 10.20 14.71
N MET A 931 -8.33 9.22 14.82
CA MET A 931 -6.91 9.47 14.64
C MET A 931 -6.10 8.32 14.06
N ASN A 932 -4.91 8.63 13.54
CA ASN A 932 -3.91 7.69 13.05
C ASN A 932 -4.52 6.64 12.10
N SER A 933 -5.35 7.08 11.15
CA SER A 933 -6.22 6.21 10.36
C SER A 933 -5.95 6.33 8.86
N ARG A 934 -6.25 5.28 8.10
CA ARG A 934 -6.12 5.25 6.64
C ARG A 934 -7.38 4.72 5.97
N MET A 935 -7.68 5.27 4.80
CA MET A 935 -8.87 4.93 4.02
C MET A 935 -8.54 4.90 2.52
N ARG A 936 -9.28 4.12 1.73
CA ARG A 936 -9.12 4.06 0.27
C ARG A 936 -9.57 5.34 -0.45
N ASP A 937 -10.78 5.79 -0.14
CA ASP A 937 -11.38 7.06 -0.60
C ASP A 937 -12.42 7.49 0.44
N GLY A 938 -11.89 7.88 1.60
CA GLY A 938 -12.64 7.99 2.84
C GLY A 938 -13.59 9.18 2.90
N SER A 939 -14.63 9.06 3.74
CA SER A 939 -15.47 10.17 4.21
C SER A 939 -15.37 10.34 5.72
N LEU A 940 -15.06 11.56 6.15
CA LEU A 940 -15.04 12.02 7.54
C LEU A 940 -16.35 12.75 7.82
N ASP A 941 -17.40 11.97 8.08
CA ASP A 941 -18.79 12.42 8.07
C ASP A 941 -19.18 13.21 9.34
N MET A 942 -19.91 14.31 9.13
CA MET A 942 -20.61 15.06 10.16
C MET A 942 -22.10 15.12 9.80
N HIS A 943 -22.89 14.16 10.29
CA HIS A 943 -24.19 13.79 9.70
C HIS A 943 -25.35 14.80 9.85
N ARG A 944 -25.19 15.99 10.46
CA ARG A 944 -26.26 16.89 10.95
C ARG A 944 -26.94 16.42 12.24
N GLY A 945 -27.81 17.27 12.78
CA GLY A 945 -28.57 16.98 14.01
C GLY A 945 -27.77 17.23 15.27
N LEU A 946 -27.11 18.39 15.37
CA LEU A 946 -26.27 18.77 16.53
C LEU A 946 -25.05 17.85 16.73
N ALA A 947 -24.46 17.37 15.63
CA ALA A 947 -23.26 16.55 15.62
C ALA A 947 -22.01 17.39 15.93
N GLY A 948 -21.15 16.88 16.81
CA GLY A 948 -19.88 17.49 17.19
C GLY A 948 -19.92 18.33 18.48
N PRO A 949 -18.80 18.95 18.87
CA PRO A 949 -17.54 18.96 18.11
C PRO A 949 -16.86 17.60 18.10
N THR A 950 -16.20 17.31 16.99
CA THR A 950 -15.40 16.11 16.74
C THR A 950 -14.03 16.54 16.22
N LEU A 951 -12.98 15.80 16.58
CA LEU A 951 -11.62 15.95 16.06
C LEU A 951 -11.29 14.80 15.12
N TYR A 952 -10.92 15.13 13.88
CA TYR A 952 -10.24 14.22 12.97
C TYR A 952 -8.78 14.65 12.89
N THR A 953 -7.83 13.77 13.22
CA THR A 953 -6.40 14.16 13.24
C THR A 953 -5.45 13.06 12.80
N SER A 954 -4.43 13.41 12.00
CA SER A 954 -3.48 12.43 11.45
C SER A 954 -4.21 11.30 10.70
N ILE A 955 -4.96 11.68 9.65
CA ILE A 955 -5.75 10.73 8.85
C ILE A 955 -5.38 10.89 7.38
N ASP A 956 -5.09 9.77 6.74
CA ASP A 956 -5.02 9.65 5.29
C ASP A 956 -6.35 9.17 4.73
N VAL A 957 -7.03 10.02 3.97
CA VAL A 957 -8.32 9.70 3.33
C VAL A 957 -8.14 9.04 1.96
N GLY A 958 -6.91 8.78 1.53
CA GLY A 958 -6.60 8.15 0.24
C GLY A 958 -6.86 9.10 -0.92
N VAL A 959 -7.75 8.71 -1.84
CA VAL A 959 -8.06 9.53 -3.04
C VAL A 959 -8.58 10.93 -2.67
N GLY A 960 -9.28 11.09 -1.55
CA GLY A 960 -9.77 12.38 -1.06
C GLY A 960 -10.91 12.99 -1.89
N SER A 961 -11.62 12.19 -2.71
CA SER A 961 -12.70 12.70 -3.57
C SER A 961 -13.95 13.15 -2.82
N ARG A 962 -14.11 12.64 -1.59
CA ARG A 962 -15.30 12.80 -0.75
C ARG A 962 -14.97 13.00 0.72
N ALA A 963 -13.72 13.36 1.02
CA ALA A 963 -13.14 13.44 2.37
C ALA A 963 -14.02 14.19 3.37
N LEU A 964 -14.58 15.32 2.94
CA LEU A 964 -15.40 16.22 3.77
C LEU A 964 -16.85 16.31 3.29
N LYS A 965 -17.29 15.33 2.47
CA LYS A 965 -18.71 15.18 2.13
C LYS A 965 -19.42 14.60 3.35
N SER A 966 -20.53 15.21 3.75
CA SER A 966 -21.31 14.76 4.90
C SER A 966 -22.79 14.56 4.55
N GLY A 967 -23.42 13.61 5.24
CA GLY A 967 -24.83 13.25 5.08
C GLY A 967 -25.80 14.13 5.90
N GLY A 968 -27.03 13.61 6.03
CA GLY A 968 -28.08 14.19 6.86
C GLY A 968 -29.16 14.96 6.09
N PRO A 969 -30.43 14.86 6.50
CA PRO A 969 -31.50 15.61 5.86
C PRO A 969 -31.42 17.11 6.20
N GLY A 970 -31.68 17.98 5.22
CA GLY A 970 -31.54 19.43 5.35
C GLY A 970 -32.30 20.05 6.53
N ARG A 971 -33.47 19.49 6.88
CA ARG A 971 -34.28 19.92 8.04
C ARG A 971 -33.58 19.77 9.39
N SER A 972 -32.53 18.94 9.48
CA SER A 972 -31.75 18.72 10.70
C SER A 972 -30.70 19.80 10.97
N GLY A 973 -30.77 20.93 10.27
CA GLY A 973 -29.87 22.08 10.48
C GLY A 973 -28.43 21.80 10.04
N PRO A 974 -27.45 22.59 10.50
CA PRO A 974 -26.06 22.45 10.09
C PRO A 974 -25.45 21.06 10.39
N ASN A 975 -24.46 20.68 9.59
CA ASN A 975 -23.72 19.41 9.70
C ASN A 975 -22.85 19.34 10.97
N ALA A 976 -22.18 20.43 11.33
CA ALA A 976 -21.18 20.44 12.41
C ALA A 976 -21.43 21.56 13.43
N LEU A 977 -21.35 21.20 14.72
CA LEU A 977 -21.30 22.14 15.85
C LEU A 977 -19.96 22.88 15.92
N ALA A 978 -19.96 24.00 16.66
CA ALA A 978 -18.79 24.85 16.81
C ALA A 978 -17.61 24.10 17.45
N GLY A 979 -16.41 24.30 16.92
CA GLY A 979 -15.16 23.67 17.39
C GLY A 979 -14.85 22.31 16.75
N THR A 980 -15.69 21.81 15.83
CA THR A 980 -15.37 20.64 15.01
C THR A 980 -14.09 20.91 14.22
N THR A 981 -13.14 19.98 14.24
CA THR A 981 -11.76 20.21 13.80
C THR A 981 -11.27 19.07 12.92
N TRP A 982 -10.71 19.41 11.77
CA TRP A 982 -9.88 18.55 10.94
C TRP A 982 -8.44 19.04 11.00
N TRP A 983 -7.52 18.18 11.41
CA TRP A 983 -6.14 18.53 11.73
C TRP A 983 -5.14 17.54 11.11
N GLY A 984 -4.39 17.95 10.09
CA GLY A 984 -3.43 17.10 9.42
C GLY A 984 -4.12 15.97 8.65
N ILE A 985 -4.98 16.35 7.70
CA ILE A 985 -5.68 15.40 6.82
C ILE A 985 -4.96 15.35 5.48
N THR A 986 -4.45 14.17 5.12
CA THR A 986 -3.70 13.93 3.89
C THR A 986 -4.56 13.23 2.84
N SER A 987 -4.25 13.49 1.58
CA SER A 987 -4.97 12.92 0.43
C SER A 987 -4.12 13.03 -0.84
N ALA A 988 -4.39 12.16 -1.81
CA ALA A 988 -3.69 12.13 -3.10
C ALA A 988 -3.99 13.35 -3.99
N LYS A 989 -5.13 14.02 -3.77
CA LYS A 989 -5.53 15.22 -4.52
C LYS A 989 -6.14 16.28 -3.59
N PRO A 990 -6.17 17.57 -3.99
CA PRO A 990 -6.82 18.60 -3.19
C PRO A 990 -8.28 18.25 -2.83
N ILE A 991 -8.65 18.50 -1.59
CA ILE A 991 -9.96 18.16 -1.02
C ILE A 991 -10.97 19.27 -1.30
N THR A 992 -12.17 18.90 -1.76
CA THR A 992 -13.31 19.82 -1.78
C THR A 992 -13.67 20.24 -0.35
N PRO A 993 -13.81 21.55 -0.05
CA PRO A 993 -14.23 22.01 1.27
C PRO A 993 -15.52 21.35 1.76
N PRO A 994 -15.78 21.35 3.08
CA PRO A 994 -17.01 20.81 3.65
C PRO A 994 -18.25 21.29 2.90
N GLN A 995 -19.06 20.34 2.42
CA GLN A 995 -20.18 20.62 1.54
C GLN A 995 -21.49 20.55 2.31
N SER A 996 -22.29 21.62 2.22
CA SER A 996 -23.69 21.66 2.66
C SER A 996 -24.63 21.78 1.45
N ASN A 997 -25.92 21.96 1.72
CA ASN A 997 -26.94 22.20 0.69
C ASN A 997 -26.68 23.49 -0.11
N ASP A 998 -25.99 24.47 0.48
CA ASP A 998 -25.69 25.75 -0.15
C ASP A 998 -24.34 25.74 -0.89
N GLY A 999 -23.73 24.57 -1.02
CA GLY A 999 -22.46 24.35 -1.71
C GLY A 999 -21.26 24.15 -0.78
N ALA A 1000 -20.09 23.97 -1.40
CA ALA A 1000 -18.82 23.76 -0.70
C ALA A 1000 -18.35 25.05 0.01
N GLY A 1001 -17.98 24.93 1.28
CA GLY A 1001 -17.45 26.03 2.09
C GLY A 1001 -18.51 26.96 2.72
N ALA A 1002 -19.80 26.67 2.54
CA ALA A 1002 -20.87 27.53 3.05
C ALA A 1002 -21.02 27.45 4.59
N CYS A 1003 -21.35 28.59 5.22
CA CYS A 1003 -21.58 28.67 6.68
C CYS A 1003 -22.72 27.77 7.18
N SER A 1004 -23.61 27.31 6.28
CA SER A 1004 -24.68 26.37 6.62
C SER A 1004 -24.19 24.95 6.89
N PHE A 1005 -22.94 24.62 6.57
CA PHE A 1005 -22.33 23.37 7.04
C PHE A 1005 -22.07 23.41 8.55
N GLY A 1006 -21.61 24.54 9.10
CA GLY A 1006 -21.29 24.67 10.51
C GLY A 1006 -20.90 26.10 10.87
N SER A 1007 -21.15 26.50 12.11
CA SER A 1007 -21.08 27.92 12.49
C SER A 1007 -19.64 28.42 12.71
N SER A 1008 -18.75 27.56 13.22
CA SER A 1008 -17.31 27.83 13.38
C SER A 1008 -16.55 26.50 13.49
N ILE A 1009 -15.82 26.14 12.46
CA ILE A 1009 -15.02 24.91 12.38
C ILE A 1009 -13.55 25.23 12.12
N ASN A 1010 -12.68 24.26 12.35
CA ASN A 1010 -11.24 24.39 12.15
C ASN A 1010 -10.75 23.40 11.09
N LEU A 1011 -10.00 23.88 10.12
CA LEU A 1011 -9.36 23.13 9.04
C LEU A 1011 -7.86 23.49 9.06
N VAL A 1012 -7.03 22.66 9.70
CA VAL A 1012 -5.60 22.94 9.91
C VAL A 1012 -4.78 21.82 9.29
N GLY A 1013 -3.79 22.16 8.45
CA GLY A 1013 -3.01 21.15 7.72
C GLY A 1013 -3.87 20.33 6.77
N VAL A 1014 -4.86 20.96 6.11
CA VAL A 1014 -5.75 20.31 5.14
C VAL A 1014 -5.56 20.98 3.78
N ASN A 1015 -5.19 20.19 2.77
CA ASN A 1015 -4.97 20.72 1.42
C ASN A 1015 -6.29 20.82 0.65
N LEU A 1016 -6.98 21.95 0.75
CA LEU A 1016 -8.24 22.18 0.02
C LEU A 1016 -8.02 22.61 -1.43
N ASP A 1017 -9.02 22.38 -2.28
CA ASP A 1017 -9.14 23.04 -3.58
C ASP A 1017 -9.06 24.56 -3.41
N GLN A 1018 -8.09 25.20 -4.08
CA GLN A 1018 -7.77 26.60 -3.84
C GLN A 1018 -8.80 27.58 -4.42
N ALA A 1019 -9.51 27.20 -5.50
CA ALA A 1019 -10.57 28.02 -6.06
C ALA A 1019 -11.77 28.07 -5.10
N GLN A 1020 -12.05 26.95 -4.43
CA GLN A 1020 -13.12 26.86 -3.45
C GLN A 1020 -12.73 27.37 -2.06
N ALA A 1021 -11.45 27.24 -1.66
CA ALA A 1021 -10.96 27.73 -0.37
C ALA A 1021 -11.14 29.26 -0.18
N ARG A 1022 -11.20 30.03 -1.27
CA ARG A 1022 -11.48 31.49 -1.22
C ARG A 1022 -12.92 31.82 -0.83
N LYS A 1023 -13.83 30.85 -0.89
CA LYS A 1023 -15.26 31.00 -0.62
C LYS A 1023 -15.66 30.41 0.75
N LEU A 1024 -14.68 30.01 1.56
CA LEU A 1024 -14.95 29.48 2.89
C LEU A 1024 -15.71 30.51 3.73
N CYS A 1025 -16.60 30.00 4.57
CA CYS A 1025 -17.28 30.78 5.59
C CYS A 1025 -16.28 31.61 6.40
N LYS A 1026 -16.53 32.90 6.57
CA LYS A 1026 -15.63 33.84 7.25
C LYS A 1026 -15.36 33.49 8.72
N ASN A 1027 -16.24 32.70 9.35
CA ASN A 1027 -16.13 32.27 10.73
C ASN A 1027 -15.33 30.97 10.91
N TRP A 1028 -14.82 30.38 9.82
CA TRP A 1028 -14.04 29.16 9.87
C TRP A 1028 -12.56 29.48 9.97
N TRP A 1029 -11.86 28.67 10.76
CA TRP A 1029 -10.41 28.73 10.86
C TRP A 1029 -9.80 27.85 9.78
N TYR A 1030 -9.01 28.42 8.87
CA TYR A 1030 -8.33 27.67 7.83
C TYR A 1030 -6.84 28.00 7.78
N GLU A 1031 -6.03 26.96 7.98
CA GLU A 1031 -4.57 27.01 7.91
C GLU A 1031 -4.08 25.87 7.02
N ARG A 1032 -3.65 26.19 5.79
CA ARG A 1032 -3.32 25.17 4.79
C ARG A 1032 -2.04 24.38 5.12
N SER A 1033 -0.95 25.11 5.38
CA SER A 1033 0.39 24.55 5.53
C SER A 1033 1.08 25.26 6.69
N VAL A 1034 0.87 24.74 7.89
CA VAL A 1034 1.41 25.30 9.14
C VAL A 1034 2.16 24.22 9.92
N GLY A 1035 3.19 24.66 10.66
CA GLY A 1035 3.85 23.80 11.64
C GLY A 1035 2.97 23.58 12.88
N GLY A 1036 3.13 22.45 13.55
CA GLY A 1036 2.35 22.05 14.71
C GLY A 1036 2.43 20.53 14.92
N PRO A 1037 1.77 19.97 15.95
CA PRO A 1037 1.75 18.54 16.16
C PRO A 1037 1.07 17.83 14.98
N ALA A 1038 1.61 16.70 14.53
CA ALA A 1038 0.95 15.90 13.49
C ALA A 1038 -0.40 15.34 13.98
N ASN A 1039 -0.46 14.97 15.26
CA ASN A 1039 -1.67 14.49 15.94
C ASN A 1039 -2.03 15.44 17.09
N LEU A 1040 -3.14 16.15 16.95
CA LEU A 1040 -3.57 17.13 17.95
C LEU A 1040 -4.05 16.49 19.26
N TYR A 1041 -4.72 15.34 19.19
CA TYR A 1041 -5.24 14.66 20.39
C TYR A 1041 -4.09 14.24 21.31
N GLU A 1042 -3.06 13.60 20.75
CA GLU A 1042 -1.89 13.16 21.51
C GLU A 1042 -1.17 14.34 22.16
N ALA A 1043 -1.07 15.47 21.44
CA ALA A 1043 -0.46 16.69 21.96
C ALA A 1043 -1.28 17.31 23.11
N GLN A 1044 -2.61 17.37 23.00
CA GLN A 1044 -3.51 17.82 24.07
C GLN A 1044 -3.42 16.89 25.29
N LEU A 1045 -3.42 15.57 25.08
CA LEU A 1045 -3.30 14.58 26.13
C LEU A 1045 -1.96 14.66 26.86
N ALA A 1046 -0.86 14.84 26.13
CA ALA A 1046 0.47 15.01 26.72
C ALA A 1046 0.52 16.26 27.63
N ARG A 1047 -0.02 17.39 27.16
CA ARG A 1047 -0.11 18.62 27.98
C ARG A 1047 -0.95 18.43 29.23
N ARG A 1048 -2.09 17.73 29.12
CA ARG A 1048 -2.91 17.37 30.29
C ARG A 1048 -2.11 16.58 31.31
N ARG A 1049 -1.45 15.51 30.88
CA ARG A 1049 -0.67 14.62 31.76
C ARG A 1049 0.50 15.34 32.43
N ALA A 1050 1.07 16.34 31.77
CA ALA A 1050 2.10 17.20 32.34
C ALA A 1050 1.57 18.27 33.32
N GLY A 1051 0.25 18.38 33.52
CA GLY A 1051 -0.36 19.42 34.37
C GLY A 1051 -0.29 20.83 33.76
N LEU A 1052 -0.08 20.94 32.44
CA LEU A 1052 0.11 22.20 31.71
C LEU A 1052 -1.19 22.71 31.05
N MET A 1053 -2.36 22.30 31.57
CA MET A 1053 -3.68 22.68 31.05
C MET A 1053 -4.38 23.79 31.81
#